data_AF-A0A9X4MHE8-F1
#
_entry.id   AF-A0A9X4MHE8-F1
#
_cell.length_a   1.000
_cell.length_b   1.000
_cell.length_c   1.000
_cell.angle_alpha   90.00
_cell.angle_beta   90.00
_cell.angle_gamma   90.00
#
_symmetry.space_group_name_H-M   'P 1'
#
loop_
_entity.id
_entity.type
_entity.pdbx_description
1 polymer ?
#
loop_
_entity_poly.entity_id
_entity_poly.type
_entity_poly.pdbx_seq_one_letter_code
_entity_poly.pdbx_strand_id
1 'polypeptide(L)'
;MAAEFSILLALHALNHEGQNILGEAWADFLLDLRQALAIKGKEDPASTEGLLLFHFSQPDTVGLVLLESLSRLKKLYEWNENSGPLPLQIVLHLEKDGEPPGPVHDPTASFWDVLLREQPYATLPLKQYWAEVPSGTNLLSHTFAAAENGLYTLSLSIQESPRIELFPHRALPLAGPLAPCFYCGMTTHKPADCPGKMLTMATQGLSVAGYLPFETLSELFGKALSVQAKLANTMAAGLTVSEIRQSPILQVYLAYFDLTLIYQPRFLWNIAFNTSSKWEELTKPEMVSVDSHSLHLGLDCLRVGQHAQAEELFVEESRRPKGKQFYATIGRAFVALELERDSDLEHFLEHAAIIANSDKEKIYISLLQSRYYALHDDHWKAGHALDRVFAIRRDLAEGLYRQVQLMVLGDMGDKALRQLRALVSDRKEYFLIALMDPLLQPVVGPVEDLLSVRLHVKYQEAEEALFKARAVCQDLQAWFAGEASPLALLADLEGLEKQFAQGSYYDLLEVAHKGQALLRACYRLQENALDAMKTDILGMLAAWEGFRRYWETYPYQSFFPNFQEILQAARAKLSEIEALAQQNMHGQLYLTIQEGLAVVRGSCDALKPLSARMAWVRIFCDGAKLFGRKLLLTEVILLTGGALFFPFLAYMLADNSSGMIGLLTNSWLQKQALLIITLFVAPLIALGQTLWQMMDI
;
A
#
# COMPACT_ATOMS: atom_id res chain seq x y z
N MET A 1 49.53 15.13 -23.39
CA MET A 1 49.09 13.73 -23.21
C MET A 1 49.34 13.40 -21.76
N ALA A 2 48.29 13.40 -20.93
CA ALA A 2 48.41 12.98 -19.54
C ALA A 2 48.73 11.48 -19.55
N ALA A 3 49.75 11.05 -18.81
CA ALA A 3 49.98 9.62 -18.63
C ALA A 3 48.77 9.05 -17.88
N GLU A 4 48.13 8.01 -18.44
CA GLU A 4 47.18 7.21 -17.68
C GLU A 4 48.01 6.40 -16.66
N PHE A 5 47.66 6.56 -15.39
CA PHE A 5 48.26 5.82 -14.28
C PHE A 5 47.25 4.77 -13.84
N SER A 6 47.72 3.58 -13.49
CA SER A 6 46.93 2.53 -12.87
C SER A 6 47.49 2.17 -11.50
N ILE A 7 46.64 1.65 -10.62
CA ILE A 7 47.08 1.23 -9.29
C ILE A 7 47.08 -0.29 -9.25
N LEU A 8 48.27 -0.83 -9.15
CA LEU A 8 48.51 -2.26 -9.03
C LEU A 8 48.41 -2.68 -7.56
N LEU A 9 47.48 -3.59 -7.27
CA LEU A 9 47.44 -4.37 -6.05
C LEU A 9 48.17 -5.69 -6.29
N ALA A 10 49.26 -5.90 -5.57
CA ALA A 10 50.02 -7.14 -5.57
C ALA A 10 49.85 -7.87 -4.23
N LEU A 11 49.40 -9.13 -4.30
CA LEU A 11 49.20 -10.00 -3.15
C LEU A 11 50.06 -11.25 -3.32
N HIS A 12 51.13 -11.35 -2.54
CA HIS A 12 51.97 -12.54 -2.49
C HIS A 12 51.43 -13.51 -1.44
N ALA A 13 50.97 -14.68 -1.89
CA ALA A 13 50.36 -15.69 -1.06
C ALA A 13 51.40 -16.69 -0.55
N LEU A 14 51.57 -16.77 0.77
CA LEU A 14 52.50 -17.71 1.40
C LEU A 14 51.86 -19.09 1.51
N ASN A 15 51.77 -19.79 0.38
CA ASN A 15 50.96 -21.00 0.21
C ASN A 15 51.23 -22.11 1.23
N HIS A 16 52.50 -22.33 1.60
CA HIS A 16 52.84 -23.33 2.61
C HIS A 16 52.27 -22.97 4.00
N GLU A 17 52.29 -21.70 4.40
CA GLU A 17 51.73 -21.26 5.68
C GLU A 17 50.20 -21.30 5.66
N GLY A 18 49.58 -20.86 4.56
CA GLY A 18 48.12 -20.92 4.38
C GLY A 18 47.58 -22.34 4.43
N GLN A 19 48.24 -23.29 3.77
CA GLN A 19 47.90 -24.71 3.83
C GLN A 19 48.06 -25.32 5.23
N ASN A 20 49.03 -24.84 6.03
CA ASN A 20 49.17 -25.30 7.42
C ASN A 20 48.03 -24.83 8.32
N ILE A 21 47.40 -23.69 8.01
CA ILE A 21 46.33 -23.11 8.84
C ILE A 21 44.95 -23.59 8.37
N LEU A 22 44.66 -23.51 7.07
CA LEU A 22 43.34 -23.80 6.48
C LEU A 22 43.27 -25.15 5.75
N GLY A 23 44.37 -25.91 5.65
CA GLY A 23 44.39 -27.19 4.96
C GLY A 23 44.04 -27.05 3.47
N GLU A 24 43.19 -27.94 2.98
CA GLU A 24 42.72 -27.93 1.58
C GLU A 24 41.88 -26.69 1.24
N ALA A 25 41.24 -26.05 2.24
CA ALA A 25 40.41 -24.86 2.04
C ALA A 25 41.22 -23.60 1.69
N TRP A 26 42.55 -23.63 1.81
CA TRP A 26 43.41 -22.50 1.43
C TRP A 26 43.32 -22.18 -0.07
N ALA A 27 43.24 -23.21 -0.92
CA ALA A 27 43.11 -23.01 -2.37
C ALA A 27 41.78 -22.35 -2.73
N ASP A 28 40.69 -22.76 -2.07
CA ASP A 28 39.37 -22.16 -2.26
C ASP A 28 39.36 -20.71 -1.75
N PHE A 29 39.99 -20.43 -0.61
CA PHE A 29 40.11 -19.06 -0.08
C PHE A 29 40.80 -18.12 -1.08
N LEU A 30 41.91 -18.54 -1.69
CA LEU A 30 42.61 -17.74 -2.70
C LEU A 30 41.79 -17.56 -3.98
N LEU A 31 41.03 -18.59 -4.38
CA LEU A 31 40.13 -18.50 -5.54
C LEU A 31 39.01 -17.49 -5.28
N ASP A 32 38.38 -17.54 -4.10
CA ASP A 32 37.32 -16.61 -3.72
C ASP A 32 37.85 -15.18 -3.53
N LEU A 33 39.08 -15.02 -3.03
CA LEU A 33 39.76 -13.72 -2.96
C LEU A 33 40.00 -13.16 -4.36
N ARG A 34 40.52 -13.98 -5.28
CA ARG A 34 40.75 -13.61 -6.68
C ARG A 34 39.44 -13.18 -7.34
N GLN A 35 38.35 -13.92 -7.16
CA GLN A 35 37.02 -13.57 -7.67
C GLN A 35 36.50 -12.27 -7.06
N ALA A 36 36.68 -12.05 -5.76
CA ALA A 36 36.23 -10.84 -5.07
C ALA A 36 36.93 -9.58 -5.59
N LEU A 37 38.25 -9.65 -5.79
CA LEU A 37 39.05 -8.55 -6.31
C LEU A 37 38.70 -8.25 -7.78
N ALA A 38 38.41 -9.28 -8.59
CA ALA A 38 38.03 -9.14 -9.99
C ALA A 38 36.68 -8.43 -10.23
N ILE A 39 35.85 -8.24 -9.19
CA ILE A 39 34.56 -7.54 -9.32
C ILE A 39 34.77 -6.06 -9.70
N LYS A 40 35.78 -5.42 -9.10
CA LYS A 40 36.09 -3.99 -9.32
C LYS A 40 37.50 -3.74 -9.87
N GLY A 41 38.39 -4.74 -9.79
CA GLY A 41 39.73 -4.70 -10.35
C GLY A 41 39.85 -5.54 -11.62
N LYS A 42 40.82 -5.20 -12.47
CA LYS A 42 41.17 -6.01 -13.65
C LYS A 42 42.41 -6.83 -13.34
N GLU A 43 42.32 -8.14 -13.44
CA GLU A 43 43.45 -9.03 -13.20
C GLU A 43 44.54 -8.85 -14.28
N ASP A 44 45.81 -8.79 -13.84
CA ASP A 44 46.99 -8.74 -14.69
C ASP A 44 47.27 -10.14 -15.28
N PRO A 45 47.56 -10.27 -16.59
CA PRO A 45 47.99 -11.53 -17.21
C PRO A 45 49.20 -12.22 -16.54
N ALA A 46 50.06 -11.47 -15.83
CA ALA A 46 51.20 -11.98 -15.08
C ALA A 46 50.83 -12.56 -13.70
N SER A 47 49.56 -12.50 -13.30
CA SER A 47 49.04 -13.09 -12.06
C SER A 47 49.23 -14.61 -12.05
N THR A 48 49.73 -15.14 -10.93
CA THR A 48 50.01 -16.57 -10.69
C THR A 48 49.33 -17.05 -9.41
N GLU A 49 49.37 -18.36 -9.13
CA GLU A 49 48.82 -18.91 -7.87
C GLU A 49 49.53 -18.41 -6.60
N GLY A 50 50.80 -17.99 -6.72
CA GLY A 50 51.58 -17.44 -5.61
C GLY A 50 51.58 -15.92 -5.54
N LEU A 51 51.27 -15.22 -6.64
CA LEU A 51 51.29 -13.77 -6.73
C LEU A 51 50.09 -13.28 -7.53
N LEU A 52 49.10 -12.74 -6.83
CA LEU A 52 47.90 -12.19 -7.45
C LEU A 52 48.10 -10.70 -7.76
N LEU A 53 47.83 -10.31 -8.99
CA LEU A 53 48.07 -8.95 -9.50
C LEU A 53 46.78 -8.36 -10.09
N PHE A 54 46.37 -7.19 -9.61
CA PHE A 54 45.12 -6.53 -10.05
C PHE A 54 45.31 -5.03 -10.24
N HIS A 55 44.80 -4.49 -11.36
CA HIS A 55 44.80 -3.05 -11.63
C HIS A 55 43.46 -2.42 -11.28
N PHE A 56 43.53 -1.23 -10.68
CA PHE A 56 42.39 -0.40 -10.33
C PHE A 56 42.60 1.04 -10.80
N SER A 57 41.49 1.74 -11.02
CA SER A 57 41.51 3.13 -11.49
C SER A 57 41.75 4.15 -10.37
N GLN A 58 41.46 3.80 -9.11
CA GLN A 58 41.51 4.71 -7.97
C GLN A 58 41.99 3.99 -6.71
N PRO A 59 42.76 4.67 -5.84
CA PRO A 59 43.40 4.02 -4.71
C PRO A 59 42.41 3.72 -3.58
N ASP A 60 41.41 4.57 -3.38
CA ASP A 60 40.32 4.35 -2.43
C ASP A 60 39.51 3.09 -2.79
N THR A 61 39.29 2.85 -4.08
CA THR A 61 38.60 1.65 -4.57
C THR A 61 39.39 0.38 -4.23
N VAL A 62 40.72 0.38 -4.41
CA VAL A 62 41.59 -0.75 -4.02
C VAL A 62 41.44 -1.03 -2.53
N GLY A 63 41.59 0.01 -1.71
CA GLY A 63 41.56 -0.13 -0.25
C GLY A 63 40.23 -0.68 0.26
N LEU A 64 39.11 -0.16 -0.25
CA LEU A 64 37.76 -0.63 0.10
C LEU A 64 37.56 -2.10 -0.30
N VAL A 65 37.85 -2.44 -1.55
CA VAL A 65 37.63 -3.80 -2.08
C VAL A 65 38.51 -4.80 -1.34
N LEU A 66 39.75 -4.45 -1.04
CA LEU A 66 40.67 -5.28 -0.26
C LEU A 66 40.12 -5.55 1.15
N LEU A 67 39.76 -4.50 1.90
CA LEU A 67 39.26 -4.64 3.27
C LEU A 67 37.94 -5.41 3.34
N GLU A 68 36.99 -5.10 2.47
CA GLU A 68 35.69 -5.79 2.41
C GLU A 68 35.87 -7.28 2.06
N SER A 69 36.74 -7.58 1.09
CA SER A 69 37.00 -8.96 0.65
C SER A 69 37.67 -9.77 1.75
N LEU A 70 38.72 -9.25 2.39
CA LEU A 70 39.40 -9.96 3.47
C LEU A 70 38.48 -10.15 4.69
N SER A 71 37.72 -9.12 5.08
CA SER A 71 36.75 -9.23 6.19
C SER A 71 35.68 -10.28 5.92
N ARG A 72 35.11 -10.28 4.71
CA ARG A 72 34.09 -11.25 4.30
C ARG A 72 34.65 -12.68 4.27
N LEU A 73 35.84 -12.88 3.71
CA LEU A 73 36.43 -14.21 3.59
C LEU A 73 36.90 -14.76 4.92
N LYS A 74 37.43 -13.92 5.82
CA LYS A 74 37.70 -14.32 7.20
C LYS A 74 36.47 -14.89 7.89
N LYS A 75 35.29 -14.28 7.68
CA LYS A 75 34.03 -14.80 8.22
C LYS A 75 33.60 -16.11 7.53
N LEU A 76 33.72 -16.18 6.21
CA LEU A 76 33.31 -17.35 5.42
C LEU A 76 34.12 -18.60 5.77
N TYR A 77 35.42 -18.45 6.00
CA TYR A 77 36.35 -19.53 6.31
C TYR A 77 36.66 -19.65 7.81
N GLU A 78 35.84 -19.05 8.67
CA GLU A 78 35.94 -19.12 10.14
C GLU A 78 37.35 -18.82 10.67
N TRP A 79 38.01 -17.80 10.13
CA TRP A 79 39.38 -17.44 10.51
C TRP A 79 39.46 -17.04 11.98
N ASN A 80 40.16 -17.86 12.77
CA ASN A 80 40.34 -17.64 14.21
C ASN A 80 41.38 -16.54 14.47
N GLU A 81 41.07 -15.58 15.35
CA GLU A 81 42.01 -14.53 15.76
C GLU A 81 43.30 -15.09 16.38
N ASN A 82 43.23 -16.28 17.01
CA ASN A 82 44.40 -16.96 17.56
C ASN A 82 45.36 -17.53 16.50
N SER A 83 44.91 -17.62 15.24
CA SER A 83 45.75 -18.06 14.11
C SER A 83 46.67 -16.96 13.59
N GLY A 84 46.53 -15.72 14.09
CA GLY A 84 47.33 -14.58 13.68
C GLY A 84 46.89 -13.96 12.34
N PRO A 85 47.72 -13.10 11.72
CA PRO A 85 47.41 -12.44 10.45
C PRO A 85 47.35 -13.45 9.29
N LEU A 86 46.55 -13.15 8.28
CA LEU A 86 46.50 -13.94 7.04
C LEU A 86 47.89 -14.04 6.41
N PRO A 87 48.30 -15.21 5.90
CA PRO A 87 49.60 -15.43 5.27
C PRO A 87 49.65 -14.83 3.84
N LEU A 88 49.39 -13.53 3.76
CA LEU A 88 49.38 -12.69 2.57
C LEU A 88 50.32 -11.52 2.78
N GLN A 89 51.14 -11.19 1.80
CA GLN A 89 51.93 -9.95 1.79
C GLN A 89 51.34 -9.01 0.74
N ILE A 90 51.11 -7.76 1.13
CA ILE A 90 50.25 -6.85 0.38
C ILE A 90 51.02 -5.59 0.00
N VAL A 91 51.14 -5.31 -1.30
CA VAL A 91 51.77 -4.10 -1.82
C VAL A 91 50.87 -3.42 -2.82
N LEU A 92 50.66 -2.11 -2.65
CA LEU A 92 50.02 -1.25 -3.61
C LEU A 92 51.09 -0.40 -4.31
N HIS A 93 51.07 -0.42 -5.64
CA HIS A 93 52.03 0.28 -6.49
C HIS A 93 51.31 1.17 -7.50
N LEU A 94 51.89 2.33 -7.80
CA LEU A 94 51.44 3.18 -8.88
C LEU A 94 52.22 2.82 -10.13
N GLU A 95 51.52 2.30 -11.12
CA GLU A 95 52.09 1.92 -12.40
C GLU A 95 51.74 2.96 -13.46
N LYS A 96 52.70 3.24 -14.33
CA LYS A 96 52.52 4.15 -15.45
C LYS A 96 52.48 3.35 -16.74
N ASP A 97 51.49 3.65 -17.58
CA ASP A 97 51.32 2.93 -18.84
C ASP A 97 52.58 2.95 -19.71
N GLY A 98 53.08 1.75 -20.02
CA GLY A 98 54.26 1.53 -20.86
C GLY A 98 55.61 1.46 -20.13
N GLU A 99 55.64 1.58 -18.79
CA GLU A 99 56.85 1.26 -18.02
C GLU A 99 57.04 -0.27 -17.90
N PRO A 100 58.28 -0.77 -17.90
CA PRO A 100 58.53 -2.20 -17.70
C PRO A 100 58.12 -2.63 -16.29
N PRO A 101 57.66 -3.88 -16.11
CA PRO A 101 57.18 -4.37 -14.82
C PRO A 101 58.28 -4.23 -13.76
N GLY A 102 57.94 -3.53 -12.68
CA GLY A 102 58.84 -3.30 -11.55
C GLY A 102 59.05 -4.56 -10.70
N PRO A 103 59.86 -4.47 -9.62
CA PRO A 103 60.14 -5.60 -8.74
C PRO A 103 58.88 -6.17 -8.07
N VAL A 104 57.78 -5.42 -8.04
CA VAL A 104 56.47 -5.85 -7.50
C VAL A 104 55.84 -7.01 -8.29
N HIS A 105 56.21 -7.20 -9.57
CA HIS A 105 55.73 -8.32 -10.38
C HIS A 105 56.55 -9.60 -10.20
N ASP A 106 57.68 -9.53 -9.49
CA ASP A 106 58.56 -10.67 -9.28
C ASP A 106 58.36 -11.24 -7.86
N PRO A 107 57.81 -12.46 -7.71
CA PRO A 107 57.64 -13.09 -6.40
C PRO A 107 58.96 -13.44 -5.73
N THR A 108 60.08 -13.44 -6.46
CA THR A 108 61.42 -13.70 -5.93
C THR A 108 62.17 -12.44 -5.49
N ALA A 109 61.54 -11.28 -5.60
CA ALA A 109 62.14 -10.03 -5.18
C ALA A 109 62.34 -9.97 -3.66
N SER A 110 63.56 -9.61 -3.23
CA SER A 110 63.98 -9.68 -1.82
C SER A 110 63.22 -8.76 -0.86
N PHE A 111 62.44 -7.79 -1.38
CA PHE A 111 61.64 -6.93 -0.51
C PHE A 111 60.42 -7.67 0.06
N TRP A 112 59.93 -8.73 -0.60
CA TRP A 112 58.84 -9.57 -0.09
C TRP A 112 59.20 -10.22 1.23
N ASP A 113 60.44 -10.69 1.38
CA ASP A 113 60.92 -11.40 2.59
C ASP A 113 60.82 -10.57 3.88
N VAL A 114 60.73 -9.24 3.76
CA VAL A 114 60.73 -8.30 4.90
C VAL A 114 59.33 -7.76 5.20
N LEU A 115 58.31 -8.09 4.39
CA LEU A 115 56.95 -7.60 4.60
C LEU A 115 56.21 -8.38 5.67
N LEU A 116 55.50 -7.65 6.54
CA LEU A 116 54.59 -8.25 7.51
C LEU A 116 53.34 -8.82 6.82
N ARG A 117 52.86 -9.92 7.40
CA ARG A 117 51.62 -10.61 6.99
C ARG A 117 50.41 -9.72 7.20
N GLU A 118 49.51 -9.72 6.22
CA GLU A 118 48.25 -8.98 6.19
C GLU A 118 48.38 -7.46 6.37
N GLN A 119 49.59 -6.91 6.32
CA GLN A 119 49.85 -5.49 6.42
C GLN A 119 49.98 -4.91 5.01
N PRO A 120 49.11 -3.96 4.60
CA PRO A 120 49.30 -3.25 3.34
C PRO A 120 50.51 -2.33 3.39
N TYR A 121 51.28 -2.34 2.31
CA TYR A 121 52.36 -1.41 2.04
C TYR A 121 52.09 -0.64 0.74
N ALA A 122 52.62 0.57 0.64
CA ALA A 122 52.52 1.41 -0.55
C ALA A 122 53.91 1.87 -1.01
N THR A 123 54.10 1.98 -2.32
CA THR A 123 55.32 2.56 -2.89
C THR A 123 55.33 4.09 -2.78
N LEU A 124 56.52 4.70 -2.80
CA LEU A 124 56.66 6.16 -2.77
C LEU A 124 55.87 6.89 -3.88
N PRO A 125 55.88 6.43 -5.14
CA PRO A 125 55.06 7.05 -6.19
C PRO A 125 53.57 7.01 -5.89
N LEU A 126 53.06 5.90 -5.36
CA LEU A 126 51.65 5.78 -4.98
C LEU A 126 51.30 6.74 -3.83
N LYS A 127 52.15 6.84 -2.81
CA LYS A 127 51.93 7.78 -1.69
C LYS A 127 51.81 9.23 -2.18
N GLN A 128 52.68 9.64 -3.11
CA GLN A 128 52.66 11.00 -3.67
C GLN A 128 51.38 11.22 -4.49
N TYR A 129 51.02 10.26 -5.33
CA TYR A 129 49.79 10.32 -6.12
C TYR A 129 48.53 10.35 -5.25
N TRP A 130 48.44 9.48 -4.23
CA TRP A 130 47.28 9.40 -3.33
C TRP A 130 47.05 10.70 -2.54
N ALA A 131 48.12 11.46 -2.24
CA ALA A 131 48.01 12.77 -1.60
C ALA A 131 47.46 13.88 -2.54
N GLU A 132 47.57 13.71 -3.85
CA GLU A 132 47.13 14.67 -4.87
C GLU A 132 45.73 14.37 -5.42
N VAL A 133 45.24 13.14 -5.24
CA VAL A 133 43.90 12.72 -5.69
C VAL A 133 42.83 13.25 -4.71
N PRO A 134 41.83 14.01 -5.17
CA PRO A 134 40.70 14.39 -4.33
C PRO A 134 39.95 13.14 -3.87
N SER A 135 39.78 12.97 -2.56
CA SER A 135 39.07 11.85 -1.94
C SER A 135 37.69 11.70 -2.58
N GLY A 136 37.51 10.69 -3.43
CA GLY A 136 36.30 10.51 -4.24
C GLY A 136 35.11 10.01 -3.43
N THR A 137 35.39 9.44 -2.24
CA THR A 137 34.41 8.86 -1.31
C THR A 137 34.89 9.04 0.12
N ASN A 138 34.12 9.71 0.98
CA ASN A 138 34.39 9.90 2.41
C ASN A 138 34.32 8.59 3.25
N LEU A 139 34.48 7.42 2.64
CA LEU A 139 34.26 6.12 3.27
C LEU A 139 35.55 5.42 3.70
N LEU A 140 36.72 5.85 3.22
CA LEU A 140 38.00 5.23 3.54
C LEU A 140 38.97 6.27 4.14
N SER A 141 39.41 6.07 5.37
CA SER A 141 40.53 6.80 5.95
C SER A 141 41.82 6.00 5.83
N HIS A 142 42.91 6.69 5.48
CA HIS A 142 44.22 6.07 5.31
C HIS A 142 45.32 6.89 5.98
N THR A 143 46.36 6.21 6.48
CA THR A 143 47.58 6.85 6.96
C THR A 143 48.82 6.11 6.45
N PHE A 144 49.89 6.86 6.21
CA PHE A 144 51.18 6.32 5.78
C PHE A 144 52.23 6.50 6.89
N ALA A 145 52.87 5.41 7.30
CA ALA A 145 54.05 5.42 8.16
C ALA A 145 55.28 4.97 7.35
N ALA A 146 56.45 5.55 7.61
CA ALA A 146 57.68 5.13 6.94
C ALA A 146 58.05 3.70 7.39
N ALA A 147 58.34 2.82 6.43
CA ALA A 147 58.92 1.50 6.71
C ALA A 147 60.39 1.49 6.29
N GLU A 148 61.17 0.61 6.91
CA GLU A 148 62.49 0.24 6.38
C GLU A 148 62.27 -0.41 4.99
N ASN A 149 63.16 -0.19 4.02
CA ASN A 149 63.11 -0.71 2.63
C ASN A 149 62.44 0.17 1.55
N GLY A 150 62.18 1.45 1.81
CA GLY A 150 61.70 2.38 0.77
C GLY A 150 60.21 2.26 0.44
N LEU A 151 59.47 1.47 1.22
CA LEU A 151 58.02 1.38 1.22
C LEU A 151 57.41 2.16 2.39
N TYR A 152 56.10 2.37 2.36
CA TYR A 152 55.33 2.97 3.43
C TYR A 152 54.28 1.99 3.92
N THR A 153 54.23 1.77 5.24
CA THR A 153 53.14 1.03 5.87
C THR A 153 51.85 1.82 5.67
N LEU A 154 50.84 1.17 5.09
CA LEU A 154 49.54 1.75 4.80
C LEU A 154 48.50 1.21 5.78
N SER A 155 47.99 2.07 6.64
CA SER A 155 46.85 1.73 7.51
C SER A 155 45.57 2.19 6.84
N LEU A 156 44.62 1.28 6.63
CA LEU A 156 43.32 1.53 6.01
C LEU A 156 42.21 1.25 7.02
N SER A 157 41.24 2.15 7.12
CA SER A 157 40.01 1.92 7.90
C SER A 157 38.81 2.50 7.19
N ILE A 158 37.70 1.78 7.22
CA ILE A 158 36.43 2.25 6.66
C ILE A 158 35.82 3.24 7.68
N GLN A 159 35.60 4.48 7.27
CA GLN A 159 34.84 5.44 8.08
C GLN A 159 33.38 4.99 8.09
N GLU A 160 32.95 4.46 9.23
CA GLU A 160 31.51 4.31 9.49
C GLU A 160 30.90 5.71 9.42
N SER A 161 30.04 5.95 8.43
CA SER A 161 29.23 7.16 8.42
C SER A 161 28.49 7.21 9.75
N PRO A 162 28.40 8.38 10.43
CA PRO A 162 27.62 8.47 11.65
C PRO A 162 26.20 8.03 11.32
N ARG A 163 25.81 6.85 11.81
CA ARG A 163 24.47 6.33 11.64
C ARG A 163 23.54 7.33 12.31
N ILE A 164 22.58 7.86 11.55
CA ILE A 164 21.52 8.67 12.13
C ILE A 164 20.67 7.68 12.93
N GLU A 165 20.81 7.72 14.26
CA GLU A 165 19.99 6.88 15.13
C GLU A 165 18.53 7.32 14.98
N LEU A 166 17.68 6.43 14.47
CA LEU A 166 16.25 6.67 14.35
C LEU A 166 15.60 6.87 15.72
N PHE A 167 16.16 6.22 16.76
CA PHE A 167 15.58 6.23 18.10
C PHE A 167 16.65 6.25 19.21
N PRO A 168 17.35 7.37 19.41
CA PRO A 168 18.48 7.48 20.36
C PRO A 168 18.10 7.22 21.82
N HIS A 169 16.82 7.35 22.16
CA HIS A 169 16.34 7.18 23.54
C HIS A 169 16.00 5.73 23.93
N ARG A 170 16.22 4.74 23.04
CA ARG A 170 15.86 3.32 23.25
C ARG A 170 16.41 2.74 24.56
N ALA A 171 17.64 3.09 24.93
CA ALA A 171 18.33 2.53 26.10
C ALA A 171 17.87 3.11 27.45
N LEU A 172 17.16 4.24 27.47
CA LEU A 172 16.77 4.94 28.70
C LEU A 172 15.99 4.07 29.72
N PRO A 173 15.09 3.14 29.33
CA PRO A 173 14.41 2.26 30.29
C PRO A 173 15.35 1.34 31.08
N LEU A 174 16.57 1.09 30.57
CA LEU A 174 17.59 0.24 31.18
C LEU A 174 18.59 1.01 32.04
N ALA A 175 18.46 2.34 32.16
CA ALA A 175 19.42 3.19 32.87
C ALA A 175 19.32 3.15 34.42
N GLY A 176 18.40 2.36 34.97
CA GLY A 176 18.23 2.17 36.41
C GLY A 176 19.16 1.08 37.01
N PRO A 177 19.30 1.03 38.35
CA PRO A 177 20.25 0.15 39.03
C PRO A 177 19.68 -1.25 39.39
N LEU A 178 18.39 -1.50 39.17
CA LEU A 178 17.74 -2.76 39.55
C LEU A 178 17.79 -3.78 38.41
N ALA A 179 17.52 -5.04 38.73
CA ALA A 179 17.27 -6.05 37.70
C ALA A 179 16.05 -5.67 36.83
N PRO A 180 15.99 -6.10 35.55
CA PRO A 180 14.87 -5.78 34.67
C PRO A 180 13.54 -6.27 35.24
N CYS A 181 12.56 -5.38 35.36
CA CYS A 181 11.24 -5.69 35.86
C CYS A 181 10.56 -6.77 34.99
N PHE A 182 10.02 -7.81 35.64
CA PHE A 182 9.31 -8.88 34.94
C PHE A 182 8.13 -8.35 34.12
N TYR A 183 7.43 -7.31 34.55
CA TYR A 183 6.25 -6.82 33.83
C TYR A 183 6.57 -5.96 32.60
N CYS A 184 7.56 -5.07 32.70
CA CYS A 184 7.82 -4.08 31.65
C CYS A 184 9.25 -4.06 31.11
N GLY A 185 10.22 -4.64 31.84
CA GLY A 185 11.63 -4.66 31.46
C GLY A 185 12.45 -3.46 31.91
N MET A 186 11.85 -2.44 32.53
CA MET A 186 12.61 -1.30 33.08
C MET A 186 13.45 -1.72 34.29
N THR A 187 14.59 -1.07 34.49
CA THR A 187 15.50 -1.30 35.63
C THR A 187 15.34 -0.26 36.74
N THR A 188 14.25 0.53 36.70
CA THR A 188 14.01 1.66 37.62
C THR A 188 13.11 1.32 38.81
N HIS A 189 12.43 0.17 38.79
CA HIS A 189 11.50 -0.24 39.84
C HIS A 189 11.42 -1.77 39.96
N LYS A 190 10.95 -2.26 41.10
CA LYS A 190 10.64 -3.68 41.33
C LYS A 190 9.26 -4.04 40.75
N PRO A 191 8.96 -5.31 40.44
CA PRO A 191 7.65 -5.71 39.91
C PRO A 191 6.45 -5.22 40.73
N ALA A 192 6.56 -5.21 42.07
CA ALA A 192 5.51 -4.73 42.98
C ALA A 192 5.11 -3.27 42.73
N ASP A 193 6.08 -2.43 42.35
CA ASP A 193 5.95 -0.98 42.12
C ASP A 193 5.79 -0.63 40.64
N CYS A 194 5.54 -1.63 39.78
CA CYS A 194 5.45 -1.39 38.35
C CYS A 194 4.27 -0.48 37.97
N PRO A 195 4.51 0.67 37.29
CA PRO A 195 3.43 1.57 36.89
C PRO A 195 2.41 0.89 35.96
N GLY A 196 2.86 -0.09 35.17
CA GLY A 196 2.00 -0.89 34.27
C GLY A 196 0.88 -1.65 34.98
N LYS A 197 0.98 -1.88 36.30
CA LYS A 197 -0.09 -2.48 37.10
C LYS A 197 -1.36 -1.62 37.09
N MET A 198 -1.22 -0.31 37.03
CA MET A 198 -2.38 0.61 37.09
C MET A 198 -3.09 0.76 35.74
N LEU A 199 -2.61 0.09 34.69
CA LEU A 199 -3.18 0.14 33.36
C LEU A 199 -4.27 -0.91 33.15
N THR A 200 -5.14 -0.62 32.19
CA THR A 200 -6.15 -1.57 31.71
C THR A 200 -5.93 -1.86 30.24
N MET A 201 -6.70 -2.79 29.67
CA MET A 201 -6.64 -3.07 28.22
C MET A 201 -7.17 -1.92 27.37
N ALA A 202 -7.97 -1.01 27.95
CA ALA A 202 -8.50 0.16 27.27
C ALA A 202 -7.48 1.31 27.14
N THR A 203 -6.35 1.25 27.87
CA THR A 203 -5.34 2.31 27.94
C THR A 203 -4.08 1.97 27.15
N GLN A 204 -4.22 1.37 25.96
CA GLN A 204 -3.09 1.10 25.05
C GLN A 204 -2.66 2.38 24.34
N GLY A 205 -1.35 2.62 24.25
CA GLY A 205 -0.74 3.77 23.59
C GLY A 205 -0.10 3.45 22.23
N LEU A 206 0.24 2.19 21.95
CA LEU A 206 1.02 1.82 20.74
C LEU A 206 0.30 2.20 19.44
N SER A 207 -1.02 2.02 19.39
CA SER A 207 -1.84 2.36 18.22
C SER A 207 -1.85 3.85 17.89
N VAL A 208 -1.62 4.71 18.89
CA VAL A 208 -1.56 6.16 18.73
C VAL A 208 -0.14 6.63 18.46
N ALA A 209 0.85 6.03 19.14
CA ALA A 209 2.27 6.35 18.96
C ALA A 209 2.74 6.15 17.51
N GLY A 210 2.17 5.20 16.78
CA GLY A 210 2.46 4.98 15.36
C GLY A 210 2.10 6.13 14.41
N TYR A 211 1.23 7.06 14.85
CA TYR A 211 0.85 8.27 14.11
C TYR A 211 1.70 9.50 14.45
N LEU A 212 2.72 9.35 15.31
CA LEU A 212 3.63 10.44 15.62
C LEU A 212 4.83 10.43 14.65
N PRO A 213 5.28 11.59 14.16
CA PRO A 213 6.56 11.69 13.45
C PRO A 213 7.70 11.17 14.33
N PHE A 214 8.75 10.60 13.74
CA PHE A 214 9.80 9.92 14.50
C PHE A 214 10.56 10.83 15.45
N GLU A 215 10.88 12.04 15.01
CA GLU A 215 11.56 13.04 15.83
C GLU A 215 10.69 13.37 17.05
N THR A 216 9.39 13.59 16.83
CA THR A 216 8.42 13.87 17.90
C THR A 216 8.25 12.68 18.84
N LEU A 217 8.16 11.46 18.31
CA LEU A 217 8.04 10.24 19.11
C LEU A 217 9.26 10.03 19.99
N SER A 218 10.46 10.20 19.43
CA SER A 218 11.75 10.06 20.12
C SER A 218 11.89 11.11 21.24
N GLU A 219 11.65 12.38 20.94
CA GLU A 219 11.67 13.46 21.92
C GLU A 219 10.67 13.24 23.06
N LEU A 220 9.43 12.88 22.73
CA LEU A 220 8.39 12.61 23.73
C LEU A 220 8.74 11.39 24.57
N PHE A 221 9.38 10.37 24.01
CA PHE A 221 9.83 9.19 24.74
C PHE A 221 10.95 9.53 25.73
N GLY A 222 11.97 10.27 25.28
CA GLY A 222 13.03 10.76 26.16
C GLY A 222 12.47 11.63 27.30
N LYS A 223 11.55 12.54 26.97
CA LYS A 223 10.85 13.36 27.96
C LYS A 223 10.03 12.51 28.93
N ALA A 224 9.25 11.55 28.45
CA ALA A 224 8.43 10.68 29.27
C ALA A 224 9.26 9.93 30.32
N LEU A 225 10.41 9.39 29.92
CA LEU A 225 11.30 8.65 30.82
C LEU A 225 11.99 9.56 31.84
N SER A 226 12.34 10.81 31.48
CA SER A 226 12.86 11.79 32.44
C SER A 226 11.85 12.22 33.52
N VAL A 227 10.54 12.17 33.22
CA VAL A 227 9.46 12.53 34.17
C VAL A 227 8.63 11.33 34.62
N GLN A 228 9.19 10.11 34.52
CA GLN A 228 8.48 8.85 34.76
C GLN A 228 7.75 8.80 36.11
N ALA A 229 8.35 9.34 37.19
CA ALA A 229 7.73 9.32 38.52
C ALA A 229 6.42 10.13 38.57
N LYS A 230 6.38 11.27 37.86
CA LYS A 230 5.17 12.09 37.75
C LYS A 230 4.09 11.36 36.96
N LEU A 231 4.45 10.73 35.84
CA LEU A 231 3.50 9.99 35.00
C LEU A 231 2.97 8.75 35.72
N ALA A 232 3.82 8.03 36.46
CA ALA A 232 3.41 6.89 37.29
C ALA A 232 2.40 7.31 38.37
N ASN A 233 2.60 8.47 39.02
CA ASN A 233 1.64 9.00 39.99
C ASN A 233 0.30 9.36 39.33
N THR A 234 0.33 9.93 38.12
CA THR A 234 -0.91 10.17 37.36
C THR A 234 -1.64 8.87 37.03
N MET A 235 -0.91 7.82 36.64
CA MET A 235 -1.48 6.49 36.37
C MET A 235 -2.11 5.88 37.63
N ALA A 236 -1.46 6.00 38.77
CA ALA A 236 -1.96 5.50 40.06
C ALA A 236 -3.25 6.20 40.52
N ALA A 237 -3.43 7.48 40.16
CA ALA A 237 -4.67 8.22 40.41
C ALA A 237 -5.85 7.78 39.52
N GLY A 238 -5.58 6.96 38.50
CA GLY A 238 -6.54 6.55 37.48
C GLY A 238 -6.50 7.47 36.26
N LEU A 239 -6.59 6.86 35.07
CA LEU A 239 -6.58 7.58 33.80
C LEU A 239 -7.95 7.53 33.13
N THR A 240 -8.42 8.69 32.67
CA THR A 240 -9.53 8.78 31.74
C THR A 240 -9.05 8.73 30.29
N VAL A 241 -9.91 8.25 29.39
CA VAL A 241 -9.62 8.25 27.94
C VAL A 241 -9.36 9.67 27.42
N SER A 242 -9.99 10.69 28.01
CA SER A 242 -9.78 12.09 27.65
C SER A 242 -8.38 12.58 27.98
N GLU A 243 -7.86 12.25 29.17
CA GLU A 243 -6.50 12.65 29.59
C GLU A 243 -5.43 12.00 28.71
N ILE A 244 -5.63 10.73 28.33
CA ILE A 244 -4.73 10.03 27.40
C ILE A 244 -4.75 10.74 26.05
N ARG A 245 -5.92 11.07 25.50
CA ARG A 245 -6.05 11.75 24.20
C ARG A 245 -5.39 13.14 24.18
N GLN A 246 -5.45 13.88 25.28
CA GLN A 246 -4.92 15.25 25.37
C GLN A 246 -3.42 15.32 25.65
N SER A 247 -2.77 14.20 26.00
CA SER A 247 -1.37 14.16 26.42
C SER A 247 -0.54 13.22 25.55
N PRO A 248 0.13 13.73 24.49
CA PRO A 248 1.01 12.92 23.64
C PRO A 248 2.15 12.24 24.42
N ILE A 249 2.72 12.92 25.42
CA ILE A 249 3.75 12.33 26.31
C ILE A 249 3.21 11.12 27.08
N LEU A 250 1.95 11.17 27.54
CA LEU A 250 1.32 10.05 28.21
C LEU A 250 1.08 8.91 27.22
N GLN A 251 0.61 9.19 26.00
CA GLN A 251 0.42 8.15 24.96
C GLN A 251 1.71 7.40 24.66
N VAL A 252 2.83 8.11 24.49
CA VAL A 252 4.15 7.51 24.24
C VAL A 252 4.63 6.71 25.46
N TYR A 253 4.40 7.21 26.68
CA TYR A 253 4.71 6.46 27.90
C TYR A 253 3.89 5.17 28.02
N LEU A 254 2.61 5.21 27.70
CA LEU A 254 1.73 4.03 27.68
C LEU A 254 2.13 3.03 26.60
N ALA A 255 2.54 3.50 25.42
CA ALA A 255 3.01 2.66 24.32
C ALA A 255 4.20 1.79 24.72
N TYR A 256 5.09 2.28 25.59
CA TYR A 256 6.20 1.49 26.13
C TYR A 256 5.72 0.26 26.92
N PHE A 257 4.65 0.41 27.72
CA PHE A 257 4.09 -0.74 28.44
C PHE A 257 3.39 -1.72 27.51
N ASP A 258 2.98 -1.32 26.31
CA ASP A 258 2.36 -2.26 25.37
C ASP A 258 3.37 -3.23 24.73
N LEU A 259 4.67 -2.87 24.69
CA LEU A 259 5.75 -3.73 24.18
C LEU A 259 5.78 -5.11 24.86
N THR A 260 5.40 -5.15 26.14
CA THR A 260 5.45 -6.32 27.02
C THR A 260 4.08 -6.66 27.59
N LEU A 261 3.01 -6.25 26.89
CA LEU A 261 1.61 -6.35 27.33
C LEU A 261 1.27 -7.71 27.93
N ILE A 262 1.67 -8.79 27.25
CA ILE A 262 1.36 -10.18 27.63
C ILE A 262 1.85 -10.53 29.05
N TYR A 263 2.91 -9.90 29.53
CA TYR A 263 3.50 -10.23 30.83
C TYR A 263 2.81 -9.51 32.00
N GLN A 264 1.92 -8.56 31.73
CA GLN A 264 1.37 -7.66 32.75
C GLN A 264 0.07 -8.18 33.37
N PRO A 265 -0.27 -7.77 34.61
CA PRO A 265 -1.53 -8.14 35.26
C PRO A 265 -2.78 -7.78 34.46
N ARG A 266 -2.75 -6.68 33.69
CA ARG A 266 -3.87 -6.28 32.82
C ARG A 266 -4.18 -7.32 31.74
N PHE A 267 -3.16 -8.00 31.21
CA PHE A 267 -3.35 -9.06 30.24
C PHE A 267 -3.88 -10.32 30.91
N LEU A 268 -3.35 -10.69 32.09
CA LEU A 268 -3.88 -11.80 32.91
C LEU A 268 -5.37 -11.63 33.19
N TRP A 269 -5.78 -10.43 33.59
CA TRP A 269 -7.18 -10.10 33.82
C TRP A 269 -8.00 -10.28 32.55
N ASN A 270 -7.52 -9.76 31.42
CA ASN A 270 -8.26 -9.86 30.17
C ASN A 270 -8.39 -11.30 29.68
N ILE A 271 -7.31 -12.08 29.63
CA ILE A 271 -7.34 -13.47 29.15
C ILE A 271 -8.23 -14.36 30.04
N ALA A 272 -8.28 -14.09 31.34
CA ALA A 272 -9.10 -14.82 32.29
C ALA A 272 -10.60 -14.64 32.03
N PHE A 273 -11.04 -13.43 31.65
CA PHE A 273 -12.45 -13.09 31.47
C PHE A 273 -12.88 -12.94 30.00
N ASN A 274 -11.96 -13.11 29.05
CA ASN A 274 -12.28 -13.05 27.62
C ASN A 274 -12.99 -14.33 27.18
N THR A 275 -14.16 -14.17 26.55
CA THR A 275 -15.00 -15.27 26.07
C THR A 275 -14.42 -15.96 24.83
N SER A 276 -13.50 -15.33 24.11
CA SER A 276 -12.82 -15.93 22.97
C SER A 276 -11.79 -16.98 23.39
N SER A 277 -11.66 -17.99 22.54
CA SER A 277 -10.57 -18.97 22.59
C SER A 277 -9.42 -18.61 21.64
N LYS A 278 -9.60 -17.65 20.74
CA LYS A 278 -8.59 -17.25 19.75
C LYS A 278 -7.63 -16.22 20.34
N TRP A 279 -6.33 -16.47 20.19
CA TRP A 279 -5.27 -15.61 20.74
C TRP A 279 -5.38 -14.15 20.27
N GLU A 280 -5.67 -13.93 18.99
CA GLU A 280 -5.75 -12.62 18.35
C GLU A 280 -6.87 -11.73 18.90
N GLU A 281 -7.87 -12.35 19.54
CA GLU A 281 -9.03 -11.65 20.11
C GLU A 281 -8.85 -11.37 21.62
N LEU A 282 -7.77 -11.88 22.24
CA LEU A 282 -7.50 -11.75 23.67
C LEU A 282 -7.07 -10.36 24.11
N THR A 283 -6.84 -9.43 23.19
CA THR A 283 -6.55 -8.02 23.51
C THR A 283 -7.78 -7.12 23.42
N LYS A 284 -8.92 -7.64 22.93
CA LYS A 284 -10.16 -6.87 22.72
C LYS A 284 -10.95 -6.77 24.03
N PRO A 285 -11.19 -5.55 24.56
CA PRO A 285 -11.93 -5.39 25.81
C PRO A 285 -13.44 -5.66 25.67
N GLU A 286 -14.01 -5.59 24.46
CA GLU A 286 -15.45 -5.80 24.26
C GLU A 286 -15.89 -7.26 24.48
N MET A 287 -14.95 -8.21 24.49
CA MET A 287 -15.20 -9.65 24.62
C MET A 287 -15.06 -10.16 26.06
N VAL A 288 -15.01 -9.25 27.03
CA VAL A 288 -14.83 -9.58 28.44
C VAL A 288 -16.18 -9.81 29.12
N SER A 289 -16.30 -10.94 29.84
CA SER A 289 -17.42 -11.26 30.70
C SER A 289 -16.92 -11.73 32.06
N VAL A 290 -17.15 -10.95 33.11
CA VAL A 290 -16.74 -11.29 34.47
C VAL A 290 -17.73 -12.29 35.05
N ASP A 291 -17.29 -13.55 35.14
CA ASP A 291 -18.05 -14.71 35.59
C ASP A 291 -17.55 -15.28 36.94
N SER A 292 -16.44 -14.79 37.47
CA SER A 292 -15.88 -15.14 38.77
C SER A 292 -15.53 -13.92 39.60
N HIS A 293 -16.24 -13.75 40.72
CA HIS A 293 -16.04 -12.64 41.65
C HIS A 293 -14.73 -12.76 42.44
N SER A 294 -14.40 -13.94 42.96
CA SER A 294 -13.20 -14.16 43.77
C SER A 294 -11.93 -13.93 42.93
N LEU A 295 -11.89 -14.43 41.68
CA LEU A 295 -10.78 -14.15 40.77
C LEU A 295 -10.66 -12.65 40.44
N HIS A 296 -11.77 -12.00 40.14
CA HIS A 296 -11.80 -10.58 39.79
C HIS A 296 -11.25 -9.71 40.92
N LEU A 297 -11.76 -9.90 42.14
CA LEU A 297 -11.27 -9.21 43.33
C LEU A 297 -9.80 -9.55 43.63
N GLY A 298 -9.39 -10.82 43.48
CA GLY A 298 -8.01 -11.22 43.73
C GLY A 298 -7.03 -10.51 42.79
N LEU A 299 -7.38 -10.39 41.51
CA LEU A 299 -6.58 -9.64 40.53
C LEU A 299 -6.56 -8.13 40.82
N ASP A 300 -7.66 -7.56 41.33
CA ASP A 300 -7.68 -6.17 41.78
C ASP A 300 -6.83 -5.95 43.04
N CYS A 301 -6.86 -6.86 44.00
CA CYS A 301 -5.99 -6.83 45.17
C CYS A 301 -4.52 -6.91 44.76
N LEU A 302 -4.15 -7.81 43.84
CA LEU A 302 -2.80 -7.88 43.27
C LEU A 302 -2.41 -6.55 42.60
N ARG A 303 -3.32 -5.99 41.80
CA ARG A 303 -3.12 -4.70 41.10
C ARG A 303 -2.73 -3.58 42.06
N VAL A 304 -3.36 -3.49 43.23
CA VAL A 304 -3.09 -2.45 44.24
C VAL A 304 -2.06 -2.86 45.31
N GLY A 305 -1.44 -4.04 45.19
CA GLY A 305 -0.41 -4.52 46.12
C GLY A 305 -0.92 -5.10 47.44
N GLN A 306 -2.20 -5.48 47.51
CA GLN A 306 -2.79 -6.19 48.65
C GLN A 306 -2.53 -7.70 48.54
N HIS A 307 -1.25 -8.10 48.61
CA HIS A 307 -0.81 -9.47 48.32
C HIS A 307 -1.48 -10.55 49.17
N ALA A 308 -1.65 -10.30 50.48
CA ALA A 308 -2.25 -11.29 51.39
C ALA A 308 -3.71 -11.60 51.01
N GLN A 309 -4.49 -10.56 50.73
CA GLN A 309 -5.89 -10.71 50.31
C GLN A 309 -6.00 -11.34 48.92
N ALA A 310 -5.10 -10.95 48.00
CA ALA A 310 -5.03 -11.55 46.68
C ALA A 310 -4.77 -13.07 46.75
N GLU A 311 -3.81 -13.49 47.58
CA GLU A 311 -3.46 -14.91 47.78
C GLU A 311 -4.66 -15.70 48.34
N GLU A 312 -5.35 -15.17 49.34
CA GLU A 312 -6.57 -15.80 49.91
C GLU A 312 -7.66 -16.01 48.84
N LEU A 313 -7.93 -14.98 48.03
CA LEU A 313 -8.91 -15.01 46.96
C LEU A 313 -8.53 -15.98 45.82
N PHE A 314 -7.23 -16.07 45.47
CA PHE A 314 -6.76 -17.05 44.48
C PHE A 314 -6.83 -18.49 45.00
N VAL A 315 -6.57 -18.71 46.29
CA VAL A 315 -6.74 -20.03 46.91
C VAL A 315 -8.22 -20.42 46.95
N GLU A 316 -9.11 -19.49 47.28
CA GLU A 316 -10.56 -19.69 47.22
C GLU A 316 -11.00 -20.07 45.80
N GLU A 317 -10.60 -19.30 44.79
CA GLU A 317 -10.95 -19.56 43.39
C GLU A 317 -10.45 -20.93 42.92
N SER A 318 -9.24 -21.31 43.33
CA SER A 318 -8.65 -22.61 42.97
C SER A 318 -9.40 -23.80 43.58
N ARG A 319 -10.07 -23.61 44.71
CA ARG A 319 -10.84 -24.65 45.41
C ARG A 319 -12.30 -24.72 44.94
N ARG A 320 -12.78 -23.71 44.22
CA ARG A 320 -14.17 -23.61 43.80
C ARG A 320 -14.51 -24.62 42.71
N PRO A 321 -15.68 -25.31 42.78
CA PRO A 321 -16.17 -26.11 41.67
C PRO A 321 -16.40 -25.24 40.42
N LYS A 322 -15.78 -25.60 39.29
CA LYS A 322 -15.71 -24.79 38.05
C LYS A 322 -14.99 -23.44 38.22
N GLY A 323 -14.17 -23.30 39.25
CA GLY A 323 -13.28 -22.16 39.41
C GLY A 323 -12.21 -22.11 38.32
N LYS A 324 -11.69 -20.92 38.08
CA LYS A 324 -10.64 -20.62 37.11
C LYS A 324 -9.24 -20.90 37.65
N GLN A 325 -9.00 -22.15 38.03
CA GLN A 325 -7.79 -22.59 38.73
C GLN A 325 -6.48 -22.20 38.03
N PHE A 326 -6.42 -22.30 36.69
CA PHE A 326 -5.24 -21.90 35.92
C PHE A 326 -4.89 -20.41 36.17
N TYR A 327 -5.84 -19.52 35.96
CA TYR A 327 -5.63 -18.07 36.13
C TYR A 327 -5.36 -17.68 37.58
N ALA A 328 -6.02 -18.33 38.54
CA ALA A 328 -5.71 -18.14 39.95
C ALA A 328 -4.27 -18.57 40.29
N THR A 329 -3.79 -19.67 39.71
CA THR A 329 -2.40 -20.12 39.88
C THR A 329 -1.39 -19.13 39.29
N ILE A 330 -1.68 -18.52 38.12
CA ILE A 330 -0.86 -17.42 37.59
C ILE A 330 -0.92 -16.19 38.51
N GLY A 331 -2.08 -15.87 39.09
CA GLY A 331 -2.22 -14.81 40.09
C GLY A 331 -1.29 -15.02 41.29
N ARG A 332 -1.21 -16.24 41.81
CA ARG A 332 -0.29 -16.62 42.89
C ARG A 332 1.19 -16.54 42.46
N ALA A 333 1.50 -16.93 41.23
CA ALA A 333 2.83 -16.72 40.65
C ALA A 333 3.20 -15.23 40.66
N PHE A 334 2.28 -14.35 40.28
CA PHE A 334 2.50 -12.89 40.31
C PHE A 334 2.60 -12.35 41.74
N VAL A 335 1.87 -12.88 42.71
CA VAL A 335 2.07 -12.55 44.13
C VAL A 335 3.48 -12.95 44.59
N ALA A 336 3.93 -14.17 44.26
CA ALA A 336 5.27 -14.64 44.58
C ALA A 336 6.36 -13.77 43.93
N LEU A 337 6.17 -13.39 42.66
CA LEU A 337 7.04 -12.47 41.93
C LEU A 337 7.16 -11.10 42.62
N GLU A 338 6.03 -10.50 43.02
CA GLU A 338 6.05 -9.18 43.68
C GLU A 338 6.63 -9.21 45.09
N LEU A 339 6.60 -10.39 45.74
CA LEU A 339 7.21 -10.63 47.04
C LEU A 339 8.65 -11.17 46.96
N GLU A 340 9.24 -11.25 45.77
CA GLU A 340 10.61 -11.74 45.52
C GLU A 340 10.83 -13.17 46.06
N ARG A 341 9.82 -14.03 45.90
CA ARG A 341 9.85 -15.45 46.28
C ARG A 341 10.06 -16.34 45.06
N ASP A 342 11.29 -16.36 44.53
CA ASP A 342 11.60 -17.01 43.25
C ASP A 342 11.28 -18.51 43.23
N SER A 343 11.49 -19.23 44.34
CA SER A 343 11.15 -20.66 44.44
C SER A 343 9.64 -20.91 44.31
N ASP A 344 8.83 -20.05 44.91
CA ASP A 344 7.36 -20.14 44.84
C ASP A 344 6.87 -19.74 43.45
N LEU A 345 7.49 -18.73 42.84
CA LEU A 345 7.22 -18.31 41.47
C LEU A 345 7.45 -19.45 40.48
N GLU A 346 8.62 -20.09 40.50
CA GLU A 346 8.94 -21.22 39.64
C GLU A 346 7.92 -22.36 39.84
N HIS A 347 7.67 -22.72 41.10
CA HIS A 347 6.69 -23.77 41.44
C HIS A 347 5.30 -23.47 40.88
N PHE A 348 4.79 -22.24 41.03
CA PHE A 348 3.48 -21.88 40.50
C PHE A 348 3.43 -21.83 38.97
N LEU A 349 4.51 -21.40 38.30
CA LEU A 349 4.59 -21.44 36.84
C LEU A 349 4.62 -22.88 36.31
N GLU A 350 5.38 -23.77 36.93
CA GLU A 350 5.41 -25.19 36.60
C GLU A 350 4.04 -25.85 36.82
N HIS A 351 3.41 -25.58 37.98
CA HIS A 351 2.09 -26.08 38.28
C HIS A 351 1.03 -25.57 37.29
N ALA A 352 1.08 -24.28 36.93
CA ALA A 352 0.20 -23.69 35.93
C ALA A 352 0.36 -24.37 34.55
N ALA A 353 1.60 -24.74 34.17
CA ALA A 353 1.85 -25.44 32.92
C ALA A 353 1.24 -26.84 32.89
N ILE A 354 1.16 -27.53 34.04
CA ILE A 354 0.53 -28.85 34.18
C ILE A 354 -0.99 -28.77 34.04
N ILE A 355 -1.62 -27.75 34.64
CA ILE A 355 -3.09 -27.61 34.66
C ILE A 355 -3.64 -26.86 33.45
N ALA A 356 -2.80 -26.25 32.61
CA ALA A 356 -3.20 -25.55 31.40
C ALA A 356 -3.91 -26.50 30.42
N ASN A 357 -5.18 -26.25 30.15
CA ASN A 357 -6.02 -27.17 29.39
C ASN A 357 -6.24 -26.70 27.95
N SER A 358 -6.49 -25.40 27.77
CA SER A 358 -6.72 -24.79 26.46
C SER A 358 -5.45 -24.28 25.79
N ASP A 359 -5.48 -24.13 24.46
CA ASP A 359 -4.34 -23.62 23.69
C ASP A 359 -3.93 -22.21 24.13
N LYS A 360 -4.89 -21.32 24.44
CA LYS A 360 -4.58 -19.99 24.96
C LYS A 360 -3.85 -20.03 26.31
N GLU A 361 -4.23 -20.94 27.21
CA GLU A 361 -3.56 -21.10 28.50
C GLU A 361 -2.15 -21.65 28.33
N LYS A 362 -1.97 -22.67 27.47
CA LYS A 362 -0.67 -23.28 27.17
C LYS A 362 0.30 -22.31 26.51
N ILE A 363 -0.18 -21.51 25.54
CA ILE A 363 0.62 -20.43 24.93
C ILE A 363 1.00 -19.40 26.02
N TYR A 364 0.03 -18.96 26.81
CA TYR A 364 0.26 -17.92 27.80
C TYR A 364 1.31 -18.32 28.85
N ILE A 365 1.16 -19.49 29.47
CA ILE A 365 2.15 -19.97 30.45
C ILE A 365 3.53 -20.19 29.83
N SER A 366 3.58 -20.68 28.59
CA SER A 366 4.86 -20.90 27.90
C SER A 366 5.60 -19.58 27.62
N LEU A 367 4.87 -18.50 27.28
CA LEU A 367 5.45 -17.18 27.14
C LEU A 367 5.94 -16.63 28.50
N LEU A 368 5.14 -16.77 29.57
CA LEU A 368 5.56 -16.37 30.92
C LEU A 368 6.83 -17.11 31.36
N GLN A 369 6.90 -18.43 31.15
CA GLN A 369 8.08 -19.24 31.45
C GLN A 369 9.30 -18.85 30.60
N SER A 370 9.11 -18.59 29.31
CA SER A 370 10.18 -18.08 28.44
C SER A 370 10.77 -16.76 28.94
N ARG A 371 9.92 -15.89 29.50
CA ARG A 371 10.38 -14.65 30.13
C ARG A 371 11.09 -14.89 31.45
N TYR A 372 10.49 -15.69 32.33
CA TYR A 372 11.06 -16.06 33.62
C TYR A 372 12.49 -16.60 33.46
N TYR A 373 12.67 -17.64 32.65
CA TYR A 373 13.98 -18.29 32.48
C TYR A 373 15.02 -17.35 31.86
N ALA A 374 14.63 -16.50 30.90
CA ALA A 374 15.57 -15.56 30.31
C ALA A 374 16.02 -14.43 31.25
N LEU A 375 15.17 -14.02 32.20
CA LEU A 375 15.54 -13.06 33.23
C LEU A 375 16.46 -13.68 34.31
N HIS A 376 16.55 -15.01 34.34
CA HIS A 376 17.45 -15.79 35.19
C HIS A 376 18.63 -16.38 34.39
N ASP A 377 18.91 -15.83 33.21
CA ASP A 377 20.01 -16.24 32.32
C ASP A 377 19.97 -17.72 31.86
N ASP A 378 18.84 -18.42 32.03
CA ASP A 378 18.62 -19.78 31.50
C ASP A 378 17.99 -19.71 30.10
N HIS A 379 18.80 -19.31 29.11
CA HIS A 379 18.35 -19.15 27.73
C HIS A 379 17.88 -20.46 27.09
N TRP A 380 18.41 -21.61 27.54
CA TRP A 380 18.02 -22.92 27.03
C TRP A 380 16.57 -23.26 27.44
N LYS A 381 16.24 -23.16 28.73
CA LYS A 381 14.84 -23.36 29.17
C LYS A 381 13.91 -22.30 28.59
N ALA A 382 14.40 -21.07 28.43
CA ALA A 382 13.62 -20.00 27.79
C ALA A 382 13.25 -20.33 26.34
N GLY A 383 14.18 -20.92 25.58
CA GLY A 383 13.95 -21.41 24.21
C GLY A 383 13.02 -22.62 24.18
N HIS A 384 13.25 -23.61 25.05
CA HIS A 384 12.38 -24.79 25.16
C HIS A 384 10.92 -24.42 25.53
N ALA A 385 10.73 -23.37 26.33
CA ALA A 385 9.40 -22.83 26.59
C ALA A 385 8.74 -22.28 25.31
N LEU A 386 9.48 -21.63 24.41
CA LEU A 386 8.95 -21.19 23.12
C LEU A 386 8.65 -22.33 22.15
N ASP A 387 9.42 -23.42 22.18
CA ASP A 387 9.12 -24.59 21.34
C ASP A 387 7.73 -25.14 21.62
N ARG A 388 7.26 -25.07 22.88
CA ARG A 388 5.87 -25.41 23.25
C ARG A 388 4.84 -24.44 22.67
N VAL A 389 5.17 -23.15 22.54
CA VAL A 389 4.31 -22.20 21.82
C VAL A 389 4.21 -22.59 20.35
N PHE A 390 5.34 -22.87 19.70
CA PHE A 390 5.38 -23.22 18.27
C PHE A 390 4.79 -24.59 17.95
N ALA A 391 4.77 -25.52 18.91
CA ALA A 391 4.05 -26.78 18.80
C ALA A 391 2.53 -26.58 18.67
N ILE A 392 1.99 -25.51 19.26
CA ILE A 392 0.57 -25.15 19.19
C ILE A 392 0.32 -24.22 17.99
N ARG A 393 1.13 -23.17 17.84
CA ARG A 393 0.99 -22.16 16.79
C ARG A 393 2.35 -21.63 16.34
N ARG A 394 2.76 -22.01 15.12
CA ARG A 394 4.08 -21.68 14.55
C ARG A 394 4.22 -20.21 14.14
N ASP A 395 3.13 -19.58 13.75
CA ASP A 395 3.06 -18.21 13.20
C ASP A 395 2.63 -17.16 14.24
N LEU A 396 2.68 -17.52 15.53
CA LEU A 396 2.31 -16.59 16.59
C LEU A 396 3.35 -15.46 16.70
N ALA A 397 2.94 -14.23 16.40
CA ALA A 397 3.85 -13.09 16.33
C ALA A 397 4.54 -12.78 17.67
N GLU A 398 3.86 -12.92 18.81
CA GLU A 398 4.45 -12.73 20.13
C GLU A 398 5.51 -13.80 20.44
N GLY A 399 5.27 -15.04 20.01
CA GLY A 399 6.25 -16.12 20.11
C GLY A 399 7.45 -15.89 19.21
N LEU A 400 7.21 -15.53 17.94
CA LEU A 400 8.26 -15.21 16.97
C LEU A 400 9.10 -14.00 17.42
N TYR A 401 8.47 -12.95 17.95
CA TYR A 401 9.18 -11.79 18.46
C TYR A 401 9.96 -12.11 19.73
N ARG A 402 9.40 -12.93 20.62
CA ARG A 402 10.13 -13.42 21.79
C ARG A 402 11.35 -14.25 21.39
N GLN A 403 11.25 -15.04 20.33
CA GLN A 403 12.39 -15.77 19.77
C GLN A 403 13.47 -14.81 19.23
N VAL A 404 13.09 -13.70 18.59
CA VAL A 404 14.03 -12.64 18.19
C VAL A 404 14.78 -12.10 19.40
N GLN A 405 14.07 -11.74 20.48
CA GLN A 405 14.70 -11.24 21.71
C GLN A 405 15.71 -12.25 22.30
N LEU A 406 15.38 -13.55 22.32
CA LEU A 406 16.31 -14.58 22.81
C LEU A 406 17.52 -14.76 21.88
N MET A 407 17.33 -14.72 20.57
CA MET A 407 18.42 -14.86 19.60
C MET A 407 19.41 -13.68 19.65
N VAL A 408 18.91 -12.47 19.93
CA VAL A 408 19.77 -11.29 20.15
C VAL A 408 20.66 -11.46 21.38
N LEU A 409 20.13 -12.05 22.46
CA LEU A 409 20.91 -12.35 23.66
C LEU A 409 21.94 -13.47 23.44
N GLY A 410 21.66 -14.42 22.55
CA GLY A 410 22.51 -15.57 22.24
C GLY A 410 23.46 -15.41 21.04
N ASP A 411 23.81 -14.18 20.66
CA ASP A 411 24.72 -13.83 19.55
C ASP A 411 24.31 -14.34 18.15
N MET A 412 23.02 -14.65 17.95
CA MET A 412 22.45 -15.08 16.67
C MET A 412 21.82 -13.91 15.90
N GLY A 413 22.56 -12.80 15.78
CA GLY A 413 22.08 -11.53 15.23
C GLY A 413 21.45 -11.65 13.84
N ASP A 414 22.10 -12.30 12.87
CA ASP A 414 21.61 -12.36 11.49
C ASP A 414 20.30 -13.14 11.33
N LYS A 415 20.14 -14.23 12.09
CA LYS A 415 18.89 -15.00 12.11
C LYS A 415 17.77 -14.20 12.77
N ALA A 416 18.08 -13.50 13.87
CA ALA A 416 17.15 -12.61 14.55
C ALA A 416 16.66 -11.48 13.63
N LEU A 417 17.58 -10.84 12.90
CA LEU A 417 17.26 -9.74 11.98
C LEU A 417 16.39 -10.19 10.80
N ARG A 418 16.63 -11.37 10.23
CA ARG A 418 15.76 -11.92 9.17
C ARG A 418 14.34 -12.14 9.67
N GLN A 419 14.18 -12.70 10.86
CA GLN A 419 12.88 -12.95 11.46
C GLN A 419 12.17 -11.64 11.87
N LEU A 420 12.92 -10.68 12.41
CA LEU A 420 12.42 -9.34 12.72
C LEU A 420 11.92 -8.63 11.45
N ARG A 421 12.65 -8.75 10.34
CA ARG A 421 12.25 -8.17 9.04
C ARG A 421 10.90 -8.68 8.58
N ALA A 422 10.65 -9.98 8.73
CA ALA A 422 9.37 -10.59 8.40
C ALA A 422 8.25 -10.02 9.29
N LEU A 423 8.44 -10.00 10.62
CA LEU A 423 7.45 -9.47 11.56
C LEU A 423 7.08 -8.01 11.30
N VAL A 424 8.09 -7.16 11.10
CA VAL A 424 7.92 -5.72 10.79
C VAL A 424 7.20 -5.52 9.45
N SER A 425 7.39 -6.44 8.51
CA SER A 425 6.75 -6.37 7.19
C SER A 425 5.27 -6.76 7.23
N ASP A 426 4.94 -7.79 8.01
CA ASP A 426 3.60 -8.37 8.11
C ASP A 426 2.68 -7.59 9.05
N ARG A 427 3.23 -7.04 10.14
CA ARG A 427 2.46 -6.37 11.20
C ARG A 427 3.09 -5.03 11.56
N LYS A 428 2.32 -3.95 11.35
CA LYS A 428 2.80 -2.57 11.54
C LYS A 428 3.18 -2.25 12.99
N GLU A 429 2.57 -2.92 13.96
CA GLU A 429 2.83 -2.76 15.39
C GLU A 429 4.27 -3.16 15.72
N TYR A 430 4.80 -4.19 15.06
CA TYR A 430 6.16 -4.68 15.31
C TYR A 430 7.24 -3.72 14.81
N PHE A 431 6.93 -2.81 13.87
CA PHE A 431 7.83 -1.71 13.54
C PHE A 431 8.07 -0.83 14.78
N LEU A 432 6.97 -0.39 15.41
CA LEU A 432 7.02 0.47 16.60
C LEU A 432 7.60 -0.29 17.80
N ILE A 433 7.24 -1.56 17.96
CA ILE A 433 7.80 -2.39 19.04
C ILE A 433 9.33 -2.49 18.88
N ALA A 434 9.82 -2.86 17.69
CA ALA A 434 11.25 -2.98 17.45
C ALA A 434 12.01 -1.64 17.60
N LEU A 435 11.37 -0.54 17.21
CA LEU A 435 11.95 0.80 17.34
C LEU A 435 12.19 1.17 18.81
N MET A 436 11.24 0.84 19.69
CA MET A 436 11.22 1.24 21.10
C MET A 436 11.79 0.20 22.08
N ASP A 437 11.95 -1.06 21.66
CA ASP A 437 12.31 -2.18 22.55
C ASP A 437 13.79 -2.12 22.99
N PRO A 438 14.07 -1.90 24.28
CA PRO A 438 15.44 -1.85 24.80
C PRO A 438 16.19 -3.19 24.68
N LEU A 439 15.50 -4.33 24.56
CA LEU A 439 16.16 -5.63 24.41
C LEU A 439 16.89 -5.79 23.07
N LEU A 440 16.61 -4.92 22.09
CA LEU A 440 17.30 -4.89 20.81
C LEU A 440 18.55 -3.99 20.81
N GLN A 441 18.88 -3.35 21.94
CA GLN A 441 20.05 -2.48 22.06
C GLN A 441 21.38 -3.14 21.62
N PRO A 442 21.66 -4.42 21.91
CA PRO A 442 22.90 -5.07 21.47
C PRO A 442 23.09 -5.10 19.95
N VAL A 443 21.99 -5.03 19.19
CA VAL A 443 21.98 -5.06 17.72
C VAL A 443 21.36 -3.78 17.13
N VAL A 444 21.51 -2.65 17.83
CA VAL A 444 20.91 -1.36 17.46
C VAL A 444 21.17 -0.97 16.01
N GLY A 445 22.42 -1.00 15.55
CA GLY A 445 22.79 -0.60 14.19
C GLY A 445 22.05 -1.39 13.11
N PRO A 446 22.16 -2.73 13.08
CA PRO A 446 21.42 -3.54 12.12
C PRO A 446 19.88 -3.42 12.22
N VAL A 447 19.33 -3.22 13.42
CA VAL A 447 17.89 -2.97 13.60
C VAL A 447 17.48 -1.63 12.99
N GLU A 448 18.26 -0.57 13.21
CA GLU A 448 17.99 0.73 12.63
C GLU A 448 18.15 0.74 11.12
N ASP A 449 19.14 0.04 10.56
CA ASP A 449 19.28 -0.13 9.12
C ASP A 449 18.03 -0.80 8.52
N LEU A 450 17.55 -1.88 9.17
CA LEU A 450 16.34 -2.60 8.77
C LEU A 450 15.10 -1.70 8.80
N LEU A 451 14.91 -0.95 9.88
CA LEU A 451 13.76 -0.06 10.04
C LEU A 451 13.82 1.14 9.09
N SER A 452 15.01 1.70 8.86
CA SER A 452 15.26 2.81 7.92
C SER A 452 14.94 2.41 6.49
N VAL A 453 15.42 1.24 6.05
CA VAL A 453 15.11 0.71 4.71
C VAL A 453 13.60 0.51 4.55
N ARG A 454 12.94 -0.08 5.56
CA ARG A 454 11.49 -0.28 5.52
C ARG A 454 10.73 1.05 5.44
N LEU A 455 11.15 2.04 6.22
CA LEU A 455 10.56 3.36 6.22
C LEU A 455 10.71 4.04 4.86
N HIS A 456 11.91 4.02 4.28
CA HIS A 456 12.18 4.62 2.97
C HIS A 456 11.32 4.00 1.87
N VAL A 457 11.20 2.66 1.85
CA VAL A 457 10.31 1.96 0.90
C VAL A 457 8.86 2.42 1.07
N LYS A 458 8.36 2.55 2.31
CA LYS A 458 6.98 3.01 2.54
C LYS A 458 6.76 4.48 2.21
N TYR A 459 7.77 5.31 2.38
CA TYR A 459 7.75 6.68 1.90
C TYR A 459 7.60 6.74 0.37
N GLN A 460 8.43 5.98 -0.36
CA GLN A 460 8.35 5.91 -1.84
C GLN A 460 7.01 5.37 -2.34
N GLU A 461 6.50 4.29 -1.74
CA GLU A 461 5.19 3.73 -2.10
C GLU A 461 4.06 4.75 -1.88
N ALA A 462 4.09 5.47 -0.75
CA ALA A 462 3.11 6.49 -0.42
C ALA A 462 3.19 7.68 -1.38
N GLU A 463 4.39 8.16 -1.68
CA GLU A 463 4.65 9.25 -2.62
C GLU A 463 4.17 8.89 -4.03
N GLU A 464 4.51 7.70 -4.54
CA GLU A 464 4.10 7.23 -5.86
C GLU A 464 2.57 7.09 -5.95
N ALA A 465 1.93 6.50 -4.93
CA ALA A 465 0.48 6.37 -4.88
C ALA A 465 -0.21 7.73 -4.90
N LEU A 466 0.31 8.70 -4.15
CA LEU A 466 -0.26 10.04 -4.06
C LEU A 466 -0.03 10.83 -5.36
N PHE A 467 1.16 10.74 -5.95
CA PHE A 467 1.47 11.34 -7.25
C PHE A 467 0.50 10.86 -8.34
N LYS A 468 0.28 9.55 -8.43
CA LYS A 468 -0.67 8.95 -9.39
C LYS A 468 -2.11 9.37 -9.09
N ALA A 469 -2.53 9.31 -7.83
CA ALA A 469 -3.88 9.70 -7.42
C ALA A 469 -4.15 11.18 -7.74
N ARG A 470 -3.19 12.07 -7.50
CA ARG A 470 -3.27 13.50 -7.83
C ARG A 470 -3.46 13.71 -9.33
N ALA A 471 -2.63 13.08 -10.16
CA ALA A 471 -2.72 13.21 -11.60
C ALA A 471 -4.09 12.77 -12.14
N VAL A 472 -4.61 11.63 -11.66
CA VAL A 472 -5.91 11.12 -12.10
C VAL A 472 -7.07 11.97 -11.55
N CYS A 473 -7.00 12.45 -10.30
CA CYS A 473 -8.03 13.33 -9.74
C CYS A 473 -8.10 14.67 -10.48
N GLN A 474 -6.95 15.24 -10.86
CA GLN A 474 -6.89 16.48 -11.64
C GLN A 474 -7.47 16.29 -13.04
N ASP A 475 -7.17 15.17 -13.71
CA ASP A 475 -7.83 14.84 -14.98
C ASP A 475 -9.35 14.71 -14.75
N LEU A 476 -9.78 13.97 -13.73
CA LEU A 476 -11.20 13.74 -13.41
C LEU A 476 -12.01 15.04 -13.19
N GLN A 477 -11.40 16.09 -12.62
CA GLN A 477 -12.05 17.39 -12.51
C GLN A 477 -12.51 17.94 -13.86
N ALA A 478 -11.72 17.73 -14.91
CA ALA A 478 -12.09 18.15 -16.26
C ALA A 478 -13.27 17.33 -16.82
N TRP A 479 -13.48 16.08 -16.39
CA TRP A 479 -14.60 15.26 -16.85
C TRP A 479 -15.96 15.73 -16.30
N PHE A 480 -15.96 16.34 -15.12
CA PHE A 480 -17.17 16.68 -14.36
C PHE A 480 -17.25 18.17 -14.00
N ALA A 481 -16.96 19.06 -14.95
CA ALA A 481 -17.01 20.51 -14.76
C ALA A 481 -18.44 21.09 -14.48
N GLY A 482 -19.38 20.31 -13.91
CA GLY A 482 -20.78 20.65 -13.61
C GLY A 482 -21.38 19.86 -12.43
N GLU A 483 -22.71 19.85 -12.29
CA GLU A 483 -23.53 19.46 -11.10
C GLU A 483 -23.21 18.12 -10.39
N ALA A 484 -22.39 17.23 -10.97
CA ALA A 484 -21.95 15.97 -10.38
C ALA A 484 -20.42 15.94 -10.14
N SER A 485 -19.87 16.98 -9.52
CA SER A 485 -18.43 17.10 -9.25
C SER A 485 -17.93 16.04 -8.26
N PRO A 486 -16.74 15.43 -8.46
CA PRO A 486 -16.14 14.43 -7.56
C PRO A 486 -15.55 15.07 -6.29
N LEU A 487 -16.28 15.98 -5.63
CA LEU A 487 -15.83 16.76 -4.47
C LEU A 487 -15.34 15.87 -3.32
N ALA A 488 -16.01 14.73 -3.09
CA ALA A 488 -15.61 13.77 -2.06
C ALA A 488 -14.19 13.20 -2.31
N LEU A 489 -13.88 12.83 -3.55
CA LEU A 489 -12.57 12.27 -3.91
C LEU A 489 -11.44 13.30 -3.83
N LEU A 490 -11.76 14.57 -4.11
CA LEU A 490 -10.81 15.68 -3.96
C LEU A 490 -10.54 16.01 -2.49
N ALA A 491 -11.58 15.97 -1.64
CA ALA A 491 -11.43 16.09 -0.21
C ALA A 491 -10.62 14.93 0.37
N ASP A 492 -10.84 13.71 -0.12
CA ASP A 492 -10.03 12.54 0.24
C ASP A 492 -8.56 12.73 -0.16
N LEU A 493 -8.28 13.23 -1.38
CA LEU A 493 -6.91 13.54 -1.82
C LEU A 493 -6.24 14.58 -0.92
N GLU A 494 -6.92 15.69 -0.61
CA GLU A 494 -6.38 16.74 0.27
C GLU A 494 -6.11 16.19 1.68
N GLY A 495 -6.99 15.30 2.17
CA GLY A 495 -6.79 14.57 3.43
C GLY A 495 -5.53 13.72 3.40
N LEU A 496 -5.29 12.97 2.32
CA LEU A 496 -4.09 12.14 2.14
C LEU A 496 -2.82 12.98 2.01
N GLU A 497 -2.87 14.14 1.36
CA GLU A 497 -1.73 15.07 1.26
C GLU A 497 -1.32 15.61 2.63
N LYS A 498 -2.31 16.01 3.44
CA LYS A 498 -2.06 16.44 4.83
C LYS A 498 -1.49 15.30 5.67
N GLN A 499 -2.01 14.08 5.50
CA GLN A 499 -1.55 12.90 6.22
C GLN A 499 -0.11 12.52 5.81
N PHE A 500 0.21 12.55 4.52
CA PHE A 500 1.57 12.31 4.03
C PHE A 500 2.58 13.32 4.59
N ALA A 501 2.19 14.60 4.68
CA ALA A 501 3.03 15.65 5.24
C ALA A 501 3.33 15.48 6.74
N GLN A 502 2.51 14.72 7.49
CA GLN A 502 2.81 14.39 8.90
C GLN A 502 3.98 13.42 9.01
N GLY A 503 4.17 12.53 8.03
CA GLY A 503 5.39 11.71 7.91
C GLY A 503 5.55 10.61 8.96
N SER A 504 4.51 10.27 9.74
CA SER A 504 4.58 9.12 10.66
C SER A 504 4.55 7.79 9.90
N TYR A 505 5.02 6.71 10.54
CA TYR A 505 5.03 5.39 9.90
C TYR A 505 3.61 4.90 9.53
N TYR A 506 2.62 5.11 10.40
CA TYR A 506 1.25 4.67 10.12
C TYR A 506 0.59 5.53 9.05
N ASP A 507 0.90 6.83 9.00
CA ASP A 507 0.44 7.71 7.93
C ASP A 507 0.95 7.25 6.57
N LEU A 508 2.23 6.90 6.45
CA LEU A 508 2.79 6.40 5.20
C LEU A 508 2.11 5.11 4.73
N LEU A 509 1.86 4.16 5.64
CA LEU A 509 1.15 2.92 5.31
C LEU A 509 -0.29 3.21 4.83
N GLU A 510 -1.00 4.09 5.52
CA GLU A 510 -2.36 4.46 5.15
C GLU A 510 -2.42 5.23 3.85
N VAL A 511 -1.51 6.18 3.62
CA VAL A 511 -1.44 6.94 2.37
C VAL A 511 -1.14 6.03 1.19
N ALA A 512 -0.19 5.11 1.32
CA ALA A 512 0.08 4.12 0.28
C ALA A 512 -1.16 3.28 -0.05
N HIS A 513 -1.90 2.82 0.97
CA HIS A 513 -3.10 1.99 0.76
C HIS A 513 -4.29 2.79 0.23
N LYS A 514 -4.66 3.89 0.90
CA LYS A 514 -5.80 4.75 0.58
C LYS A 514 -5.58 5.49 -0.73
N GLY A 515 -4.34 5.88 -1.06
CA GLY A 515 -4.00 6.46 -2.36
C GLY A 515 -4.28 5.50 -3.52
N GLN A 516 -3.95 4.21 -3.36
CA GLN A 516 -4.31 3.18 -4.33
C GLN A 516 -5.82 2.93 -4.41
N ALA A 517 -6.53 2.98 -3.28
CA ALA A 517 -7.99 2.86 -3.26
C ALA A 517 -8.67 4.05 -3.97
N LEU A 518 -8.17 5.26 -3.74
CA LEU A 518 -8.62 6.49 -4.41
C LEU A 518 -8.39 6.40 -5.92
N LEU A 519 -7.21 5.96 -6.35
CA LEU A 519 -6.89 5.73 -7.77
C LEU A 519 -7.93 4.80 -8.43
N ARG A 520 -8.25 3.66 -7.79
CA ARG A 520 -9.26 2.72 -8.29
C ARG A 520 -10.66 3.35 -8.33
N ALA A 521 -11.02 4.16 -7.34
CA ALA A 521 -12.30 4.87 -7.31
C ALA A 521 -12.41 5.87 -8.47
N CYS A 522 -11.35 6.61 -8.76
CA CYS A 522 -11.29 7.51 -9.91
C CYS A 522 -11.45 6.77 -11.23
N TYR A 523 -10.70 5.69 -11.45
CA TYR A 523 -10.82 4.90 -12.69
C TYR A 523 -12.23 4.33 -12.89
N ARG A 524 -12.87 3.85 -11.82
CA ARG A 524 -14.26 3.37 -11.89
C ARG A 524 -15.24 4.47 -12.30
N LEU A 525 -15.04 5.71 -11.82
CA LEU A 525 -15.87 6.84 -12.26
C LEU A 525 -15.64 7.19 -13.73
N GLN A 526 -14.39 7.17 -14.19
CA GLN A 526 -14.07 7.38 -15.60
C GLN A 526 -14.72 6.32 -16.49
N GLU A 527 -14.62 5.04 -16.11
CA GLU A 527 -15.24 3.94 -16.84
C GLU A 527 -16.77 4.09 -16.93
N ASN A 528 -17.43 4.40 -15.82
CA ASN A 528 -18.87 4.67 -15.81
C ASN A 528 -19.26 5.86 -16.71
N ALA A 529 -18.45 6.94 -16.71
CA ALA A 529 -18.68 8.09 -17.57
C ALA A 529 -18.49 7.76 -19.05
N LEU A 530 -17.53 6.89 -19.39
CA LEU A 530 -17.30 6.42 -20.75
C LEU A 530 -18.43 5.55 -21.25
N ASP A 531 -18.94 4.64 -20.42
CA ASP A 531 -20.04 3.77 -20.80
C ASP A 531 -21.35 4.54 -20.97
N ALA A 532 -21.60 5.54 -20.11
CA ALA A 532 -22.71 6.49 -20.28
C ALA A 532 -22.58 7.27 -21.60
N MET A 533 -21.39 7.79 -21.91
CA MET A 533 -21.14 8.51 -23.15
C MET A 533 -21.33 7.64 -24.40
N LYS A 534 -20.83 6.40 -24.41
CA LYS A 534 -21.03 5.45 -25.51
C LYS A 534 -22.51 5.15 -25.72
N THR A 535 -23.25 4.97 -24.63
CA THR A 535 -24.70 4.76 -24.66
C THR A 535 -25.41 5.97 -25.27
N ASP A 536 -24.99 7.18 -24.90
CA ASP A 536 -25.53 8.44 -25.46
C ASP A 536 -25.23 8.58 -26.96
N ILE A 537 -24.01 8.26 -27.41
CA ILE A 537 -23.63 8.27 -28.83
C ILE A 537 -24.52 7.30 -29.63
N LEU A 538 -24.67 6.05 -29.16
CA LEU A 538 -25.52 5.05 -29.79
C LEU A 538 -26.99 5.47 -29.82
N GLY A 539 -27.49 6.08 -28.74
CA GLY A 539 -28.83 6.63 -28.66
C GLY A 539 -29.07 7.76 -29.67
N MET A 540 -28.11 8.67 -29.82
CA MET A 540 -28.19 9.76 -30.80
C MET A 540 -28.09 9.25 -32.25
N LEU A 541 -27.25 8.24 -32.52
CA LEU A 541 -27.20 7.56 -33.82
C LEU A 541 -28.54 6.95 -34.19
N ALA A 542 -29.15 6.19 -33.26
CA ALA A 542 -30.46 5.58 -33.48
C ALA A 542 -31.56 6.63 -33.73
N ALA A 543 -31.54 7.74 -32.98
CA ALA A 543 -32.47 8.84 -33.18
C ALA A 543 -32.30 9.49 -34.57
N TRP A 544 -31.05 9.76 -34.97
CA TRP A 544 -30.73 10.31 -36.29
C TRP A 544 -31.14 9.37 -37.42
N GLU A 545 -30.86 8.07 -37.32
CA GLU A 545 -31.24 7.05 -38.31
C GLU A 545 -32.77 7.00 -38.47
N GLY A 546 -33.51 7.15 -37.36
CA GLY A 546 -34.97 7.29 -37.37
C GLY A 546 -35.45 8.49 -38.21
N PHE A 547 -34.86 9.67 -38.01
CA PHE A 547 -35.18 10.85 -38.81
C PHE A 547 -34.76 10.72 -40.28
N ARG A 548 -33.61 10.09 -40.55
CA ARG A 548 -33.15 9.82 -41.92
C ARG A 548 -34.10 8.90 -42.66
N ARG A 549 -34.49 7.78 -42.05
CA ARG A 549 -35.44 6.83 -42.65
C ARG A 549 -36.79 7.48 -42.89
N TYR A 550 -37.24 8.34 -41.98
CA TYR A 550 -38.45 9.14 -42.17
C TYR A 550 -38.33 10.07 -43.39
N TRP A 551 -37.20 10.77 -43.55
CA TRP A 551 -36.95 11.66 -44.69
C TRP A 551 -36.89 10.91 -46.03
N GLU A 552 -36.13 9.81 -46.11
CA GLU A 552 -35.94 9.01 -47.33
C GLU A 552 -37.27 8.44 -47.87
N THR A 553 -38.21 8.12 -46.97
CA THR A 553 -39.52 7.58 -47.33
C THR A 553 -40.60 8.66 -47.53
N TYR A 554 -40.29 9.93 -47.27
CA TYR A 554 -41.26 11.01 -47.33
C TYR A 554 -41.50 11.50 -48.77
N PRO A 555 -42.75 11.52 -49.27
CA PRO A 555 -43.03 11.82 -50.69
C PRO A 555 -42.97 13.32 -51.05
N TYR A 556 -42.95 14.24 -50.07
CA TYR A 556 -43.07 15.69 -50.30
C TYR A 556 -41.84 16.49 -49.84
N GLN A 557 -40.64 15.96 -50.07
CA GLN A 557 -39.36 16.52 -49.58
C GLN A 557 -39.15 18.00 -49.97
N SER A 558 -39.59 18.41 -51.15
CA SER A 558 -39.41 19.78 -51.67
C SER A 558 -40.01 20.89 -50.79
N PHE A 559 -40.97 20.58 -49.92
CA PHE A 559 -41.57 21.56 -49.00
C PHE A 559 -40.72 21.86 -47.76
N PHE A 560 -39.68 21.06 -47.49
CA PHE A 560 -38.91 21.12 -46.25
C PHE A 560 -37.39 21.11 -46.50
N PRO A 561 -36.83 22.06 -47.27
CA PRO A 561 -35.40 22.08 -47.59
C PRO A 561 -34.51 22.12 -46.32
N ASN A 562 -34.94 22.87 -45.30
CA ASN A 562 -34.20 23.01 -44.04
C ASN A 562 -34.11 21.69 -43.23
N PHE A 563 -35.01 20.71 -43.47
CA PHE A 563 -34.96 19.42 -42.79
C PHE A 563 -33.70 18.64 -43.19
N GLN A 564 -33.37 18.65 -44.49
CA GLN A 564 -32.19 17.98 -45.01
C GLN A 564 -30.90 18.65 -44.52
N GLU A 565 -30.86 19.99 -44.48
CA GLU A 565 -29.69 20.73 -43.97
C GLU A 565 -29.40 20.40 -42.50
N ILE A 566 -30.42 20.43 -41.64
CA ILE A 566 -30.27 20.08 -40.21
C ILE A 566 -29.84 18.62 -40.05
N LEU A 567 -30.42 17.71 -40.83
CA LEU A 567 -30.09 16.29 -40.79
C LEU A 567 -28.64 16.01 -41.22
N GLN A 568 -28.14 16.70 -42.24
CA GLN A 568 -26.76 16.58 -42.72
C GLN A 568 -25.76 17.21 -41.72
N ALA A 569 -26.08 18.39 -41.17
CA ALA A 569 -25.26 19.03 -40.14
C ALA A 569 -25.14 18.15 -38.89
N ALA A 570 -26.25 17.55 -38.44
CA ALA A 570 -26.25 16.60 -37.34
C ALA A 570 -25.36 15.39 -37.65
N ARG A 571 -25.43 14.80 -38.87
CA ARG A 571 -24.58 13.66 -39.25
C ARG A 571 -23.11 14.00 -39.26
N ALA A 572 -22.73 15.15 -39.83
CA ALA A 572 -21.34 15.60 -39.88
C ALA A 572 -20.76 15.72 -38.47
N LYS A 573 -21.51 16.34 -37.55
CA LYS A 573 -21.09 16.45 -36.14
C LYS A 573 -21.03 15.09 -35.45
N LEU A 574 -21.97 14.19 -35.72
CA LEU A 574 -21.98 12.84 -35.16
C LEU A 574 -20.78 12.01 -35.64
N SER A 575 -20.40 12.10 -36.93
CA SER A 575 -19.18 11.44 -37.43
C SER A 575 -17.90 12.00 -36.83
N GLU A 576 -17.85 13.30 -36.54
CA GLU A 576 -16.72 13.93 -35.83
C GLU A 576 -16.63 13.37 -34.39
N ILE A 577 -17.76 13.24 -33.69
CA ILE A 577 -17.83 12.64 -32.36
C ILE A 577 -17.39 11.17 -32.38
N GLU A 578 -17.86 10.36 -33.34
CA GLU A 578 -17.43 8.96 -33.49
C GLU A 578 -15.92 8.84 -33.70
N ALA A 579 -15.32 9.74 -34.50
CA ALA A 579 -13.88 9.77 -34.73
C ALA A 579 -13.09 10.18 -33.47
N LEU A 580 -13.57 11.19 -32.74
CA LEU A 580 -12.97 11.60 -31.46
C LEU A 580 -13.07 10.48 -30.42
N ALA A 581 -14.19 9.77 -30.36
CA ALA A 581 -14.41 8.68 -29.40
C ALA A 581 -13.47 7.47 -29.59
N GLN A 582 -12.78 7.35 -30.73
CA GLN A 582 -11.77 6.32 -31.00
C GLN A 582 -10.36 6.70 -30.53
N GLN A 583 -10.13 7.94 -30.10
CA GLN A 583 -8.84 8.40 -29.61
C GLN A 583 -8.62 8.04 -28.14
N ASN A 584 -7.38 8.16 -27.65
CA ASN A 584 -7.07 7.99 -26.23
C ASN A 584 -7.81 9.03 -25.41
N MET A 585 -8.76 8.57 -24.59
CA MET A 585 -9.68 9.44 -23.87
C MET A 585 -9.01 10.15 -22.69
N HIS A 586 -9.27 11.45 -22.54
CA HIS A 586 -8.90 12.29 -21.39
C HIS A 586 -9.95 13.38 -21.17
N GLY A 587 -9.90 14.12 -20.06
CA GLY A 587 -11.01 14.98 -19.64
C GLY A 587 -11.43 16.06 -20.65
N GLN A 588 -10.47 16.74 -21.29
CA GLN A 588 -10.77 17.73 -22.34
C GLN A 588 -11.46 17.12 -23.58
N LEU A 589 -11.04 15.92 -24.00
CA LEU A 589 -11.66 15.23 -25.14
C LEU A 589 -13.10 14.83 -24.80
N TYR A 590 -13.31 14.34 -23.58
CA TYR A 590 -14.64 14.00 -23.06
C TYR A 590 -15.59 15.20 -23.08
N LEU A 591 -15.14 16.37 -22.61
CA LEU A 591 -15.93 17.61 -22.67
C LEU A 591 -16.29 17.99 -24.10
N THR A 592 -15.33 17.90 -25.02
CA THR A 592 -15.56 18.22 -26.44
C THR A 592 -16.62 17.29 -27.06
N ILE A 593 -16.60 16.00 -26.70
CA ILE A 593 -17.62 15.04 -27.12
C ILE A 593 -18.98 15.37 -26.50
N GLN A 594 -19.05 15.69 -25.21
CA GLN A 594 -20.30 16.06 -24.53
C GLN A 594 -20.92 17.33 -25.14
N GLU A 595 -20.11 18.35 -25.42
CA GLU A 595 -20.56 19.56 -26.11
C GLU A 595 -21.07 19.25 -27.53
N GLY A 596 -20.35 18.41 -28.27
CA GLY A 596 -20.79 17.91 -29.57
C GLY A 596 -22.12 17.16 -29.49
N LEU A 597 -22.30 16.29 -28.50
CA LEU A 597 -23.53 15.55 -28.26
C LEU A 597 -24.69 16.48 -27.91
N ALA A 598 -24.45 17.55 -27.13
CA ALA A 598 -25.46 18.56 -26.84
C ALA A 598 -25.95 19.28 -28.11
N VAL A 599 -25.03 19.61 -29.03
CA VAL A 599 -25.36 20.21 -30.34
C VAL A 599 -26.18 19.25 -31.21
N VAL A 600 -25.79 17.97 -31.26
CA VAL A 600 -26.54 16.93 -31.99
C VAL A 600 -27.94 16.74 -31.39
N ARG A 601 -28.04 16.69 -30.06
CA ARG A 601 -29.32 16.59 -29.34
C ARG A 601 -30.23 17.78 -29.66
N GLY A 602 -29.70 19.00 -29.61
CA GLY A 602 -30.43 20.21 -30.03
C GLY A 602 -30.89 20.15 -31.49
N SER A 603 -30.08 19.59 -32.39
CA SER A 603 -30.46 19.38 -33.79
C SER A 603 -31.60 18.36 -33.95
N CYS A 604 -31.53 17.23 -33.24
CA CYS A 604 -32.61 16.24 -33.19
C CYS A 604 -33.91 16.82 -32.59
N ASP A 605 -33.80 17.66 -31.56
CA ASP A 605 -34.95 18.33 -30.95
C ASP A 605 -35.58 19.36 -31.89
N ALA A 606 -34.79 20.03 -32.73
CA ALA A 606 -35.30 20.91 -33.80
C ALA A 606 -36.01 20.12 -34.93
N LEU A 607 -35.61 18.87 -35.19
CA LEU A 607 -36.25 18.00 -36.18
C LEU A 607 -37.63 17.49 -35.72
N LYS A 608 -37.87 17.31 -34.40
CA LYS A 608 -39.16 16.85 -33.85
C LYS A 608 -40.37 17.71 -34.26
N PRO A 609 -40.39 19.04 -34.09
CA PRO A 609 -41.52 19.86 -34.52
C PRO A 609 -41.65 19.94 -36.03
N LEU A 610 -40.54 19.83 -36.78
CA LEU A 610 -40.57 19.78 -38.24
C LEU A 610 -41.18 18.48 -38.75
N SER A 611 -40.85 17.33 -38.15
CA SER A 611 -41.45 16.05 -38.51
C SER A 611 -42.95 16.01 -38.20
N ALA A 612 -43.39 16.64 -37.11
CA ALA A 612 -44.82 16.81 -36.81
C ALA A 612 -45.54 17.64 -37.89
N ARG A 613 -44.93 18.73 -38.36
CA ARG A 613 -45.46 19.53 -39.49
C ARG A 613 -45.48 18.75 -40.80
N MET A 614 -44.46 17.96 -41.08
CA MET A 614 -44.40 17.08 -42.25
C MET A 614 -45.51 16.03 -42.22
N ALA A 615 -45.78 15.42 -41.07
CA ALA A 615 -46.88 14.48 -40.92
C ALA A 615 -48.22 15.16 -41.26
N TRP A 616 -48.43 16.39 -40.78
CA TRP A 616 -49.64 17.16 -41.10
C TRP A 616 -49.76 17.49 -42.60
N VAL A 617 -48.68 17.94 -43.24
CA VAL A 617 -48.66 18.22 -44.68
C VAL A 617 -48.92 16.95 -45.50
N ARG A 618 -48.38 15.81 -45.08
CA ARG A 618 -48.67 14.53 -45.73
C ARG A 618 -50.15 14.18 -45.63
N ILE A 619 -50.75 14.27 -44.45
CA ILE A 619 -52.19 14.02 -44.26
C ILE A 619 -53.01 14.97 -45.15
N PHE A 620 -52.65 16.25 -45.20
CA PHE A 620 -53.35 17.23 -46.03
C PHE A 620 -53.22 16.93 -47.54
N CYS A 621 -52.00 16.66 -48.03
CA CYS A 621 -51.74 16.40 -49.45
C CYS A 621 -52.30 15.05 -49.91
N ASP A 622 -52.15 13.99 -49.10
CA ASP A 622 -52.71 12.67 -49.39
C ASP A 622 -54.24 12.74 -49.32
N GLY A 623 -54.78 13.46 -48.34
CA GLY A 623 -56.20 13.78 -48.23
C GLY A 623 -56.74 14.58 -49.42
N ALA A 624 -56.00 15.59 -49.89
CA ALA A 624 -56.37 16.38 -51.07
C ALA A 624 -56.30 15.57 -52.37
N LYS A 625 -55.30 14.70 -52.53
CA LYS A 625 -55.22 13.75 -53.67
C LYS A 625 -56.34 12.74 -53.64
N LEU A 626 -56.65 12.17 -52.47
CA LEU A 626 -57.75 11.24 -52.29
C LEU A 626 -59.08 11.92 -52.57
N PHE A 627 -59.29 13.11 -52.01
CA PHE A 627 -60.44 13.97 -52.27
C PHE A 627 -60.60 14.28 -53.75
N GLY A 628 -59.53 14.73 -54.43
CA GLY A 628 -59.58 15.01 -55.87
C GLY A 628 -59.92 13.77 -56.72
N ARG A 629 -59.33 12.61 -56.39
CA ARG A 629 -59.66 11.34 -57.07
C ARG A 629 -61.10 10.93 -56.84
N LYS A 630 -61.59 11.05 -55.59
CA LYS A 630 -62.97 10.71 -55.23
C LYS A 630 -63.95 11.70 -55.86
N LEU A 631 -63.64 13.00 -55.86
CA LEU A 631 -64.41 14.04 -56.50
C LEU A 631 -64.59 13.76 -57.98
N LEU A 632 -63.51 13.49 -58.71
CA LEU A 632 -63.59 13.15 -60.14
C LEU A 632 -64.43 11.88 -60.37
N LEU A 633 -64.26 10.84 -59.55
CA LEU A 633 -65.05 9.61 -59.67
C LEU A 633 -66.54 9.86 -59.38
N THR A 634 -66.85 10.61 -58.33
CA THR A 634 -68.20 10.95 -57.90
C THR A 634 -68.88 11.87 -58.92
N GLU A 635 -68.18 12.85 -59.47
CA GLU A 635 -68.66 13.69 -60.56
C GLU A 635 -68.99 12.86 -61.80
N VAL A 636 -68.09 11.96 -62.22
CA VAL A 636 -68.35 11.08 -63.37
C VAL A 636 -69.55 10.17 -63.12
N ILE A 637 -69.65 9.56 -61.94
CA ILE A 637 -70.79 8.69 -61.58
C ILE A 637 -72.10 9.48 -61.56
N LEU A 638 -72.13 10.66 -60.93
CA LEU A 638 -73.33 11.49 -60.82
C LEU A 638 -73.74 12.11 -62.14
N LEU A 639 -72.79 12.52 -62.99
CA LEU A 639 -73.06 13.00 -64.34
C LEU A 639 -73.62 11.89 -65.23
N THR A 640 -73.01 10.70 -65.21
CA THR A 640 -73.47 9.55 -66.00
C THR A 640 -74.82 9.06 -65.49
N GLY A 641 -74.98 8.95 -64.17
CA GLY A 641 -76.23 8.58 -63.51
C GLY A 641 -77.33 9.59 -63.80
N GLY A 642 -77.05 10.89 -63.69
CA GLY A 642 -78.00 11.96 -64.04
C GLY A 642 -78.40 11.92 -65.51
N ALA A 643 -77.43 11.78 -66.42
CA ALA A 643 -77.68 11.68 -67.86
C ALA A 643 -78.55 10.48 -68.26
N LEU A 644 -78.49 9.37 -67.52
CA LEU A 644 -79.36 8.21 -67.71
C LEU A 644 -80.71 8.35 -66.98
N PHE A 645 -80.70 8.95 -65.78
CA PHE A 645 -81.86 9.07 -64.91
C PHE A 645 -82.90 10.04 -65.45
N PHE A 646 -82.49 11.20 -65.97
CA PHE A 646 -83.42 12.16 -66.57
C PHE A 646 -84.25 11.59 -67.74
N PRO A 647 -83.66 10.92 -68.75
CA PRO A 647 -84.45 10.29 -69.81
C PRO A 647 -85.24 9.07 -69.33
N PHE A 648 -84.71 8.28 -68.38
CA PHE A 648 -85.44 7.15 -67.81
C PHE A 648 -86.68 7.59 -67.01
N LEU A 649 -86.58 8.64 -66.18
CA LEU A 649 -87.74 9.19 -65.47
C LEU A 649 -88.77 9.77 -66.43
N ALA A 650 -88.31 10.49 -67.47
CA ALA A 650 -89.19 11.03 -68.49
C ALA A 650 -89.94 9.90 -69.22
N TYR A 651 -89.29 8.76 -69.47
CA TYR A 651 -89.93 7.56 -70.02
C TYR A 651 -90.94 6.93 -69.06
N MET A 652 -90.57 6.72 -67.79
CA MET A 652 -91.45 6.09 -66.79
C MET A 652 -92.68 6.95 -66.42
N LEU A 653 -92.55 8.28 -66.47
CA LEU A 653 -93.63 9.21 -66.15
C LEU A 653 -94.47 9.64 -67.36
N ALA A 654 -94.13 9.15 -68.57
CA ALA A 654 -94.75 9.55 -69.84
C ALA A 654 -96.29 9.38 -69.86
N ASP A 655 -96.83 8.42 -69.09
CA ASP A 655 -98.26 8.09 -69.11
C ASP A 655 -99.13 8.84 -68.10
N ASN A 656 -98.58 9.53 -67.09
CA ASN A 656 -99.38 9.98 -65.94
C ASN A 656 -99.29 11.47 -65.54
N SER A 657 -98.46 12.32 -66.16
CA SER A 657 -98.51 13.76 -65.86
C SER A 657 -97.85 14.66 -66.91
N SER A 658 -98.64 15.33 -67.75
CA SER A 658 -98.13 16.25 -68.78
C SER A 658 -97.32 17.43 -68.21
N GLY A 659 -97.61 17.86 -66.97
CA GLY A 659 -96.90 18.97 -66.31
C GLY A 659 -95.50 18.62 -65.81
N MET A 660 -95.27 17.42 -65.25
CA MET A 660 -93.94 17.02 -64.77
C MET A 660 -93.00 16.60 -65.90
N ILE A 661 -93.53 16.04 -66.99
CA ILE A 661 -92.73 15.72 -68.19
C ILE A 661 -92.13 16.99 -68.80
N GLY A 662 -92.89 18.10 -68.83
CA GLY A 662 -92.40 19.39 -69.35
C GLY A 662 -91.29 20.01 -68.50
N LEU A 663 -91.31 19.81 -67.18
CA LEU A 663 -90.23 20.21 -66.28
C LEU A 663 -89.00 19.30 -66.41
N LEU A 664 -89.20 17.99 -66.53
CA LEU A 664 -88.13 16.99 -66.65
C LEU A 664 -87.44 16.98 -68.00
N THR A 665 -88.09 17.43 -69.08
CA THR A 665 -87.51 17.54 -70.44
C THR A 665 -86.95 18.93 -70.75
N ASN A 666 -87.09 19.88 -69.83
CA ASN A 666 -86.54 21.22 -69.99
C ASN A 666 -85.01 21.18 -69.90
N SER A 667 -84.36 21.35 -71.05
CA SER A 667 -82.89 21.33 -71.17
C SER A 667 -82.18 22.36 -70.28
N TRP A 668 -82.83 23.47 -69.94
CA TRP A 668 -82.25 24.48 -69.04
C TRP A 668 -82.25 24.01 -67.58
N LEU A 669 -83.37 23.43 -67.11
CA LEU A 669 -83.48 22.89 -65.74
C LEU A 669 -82.59 21.67 -65.53
N GLN A 670 -82.49 20.77 -66.51
CA GLN A 670 -81.57 19.63 -66.46
C GLN A 670 -80.11 20.09 -66.35
N LYS A 671 -79.71 21.12 -67.12
CA LYS A 671 -78.37 21.71 -67.05
C LYS A 671 -78.10 22.38 -65.71
N GLN A 672 -79.07 23.11 -65.16
CA GLN A 672 -78.95 23.71 -63.83
C GLN A 672 -78.87 22.66 -62.72
N ALA A 673 -79.69 21.61 -62.78
CA ALA A 673 -79.66 20.51 -61.81
C ALA A 673 -78.33 19.75 -61.87
N LEU A 674 -77.82 19.43 -63.07
CA LEU A 674 -76.50 18.81 -63.25
C LEU A 674 -75.38 19.72 -62.73
N LEU A 675 -75.46 21.04 -62.95
CA LEU A 675 -74.51 22.02 -62.40
C LEU A 675 -74.54 22.05 -60.87
N ILE A 676 -75.72 22.02 -60.25
CA ILE A 676 -75.83 21.99 -58.79
C ILE A 676 -75.27 20.66 -58.24
N ILE A 677 -75.54 19.55 -58.93
CA ILE A 677 -75.03 18.24 -58.55
C ILE A 677 -73.50 18.19 -58.64
N THR A 678 -72.90 18.73 -59.70
CA THR A 678 -71.43 18.74 -59.83
C THR A 678 -70.76 19.76 -58.92
N LEU A 679 -71.34 20.97 -58.75
CA LEU A 679 -70.69 22.03 -57.99
C LEU A 679 -70.84 21.89 -56.47
N PHE A 680 -71.91 21.26 -56.00
CA PHE A 680 -72.21 21.18 -54.55
C PHE A 680 -72.35 19.74 -54.04
N VAL A 681 -73.10 18.88 -54.73
CA VAL A 681 -73.39 17.52 -54.23
C VAL A 681 -72.18 16.61 -54.36
N ALA A 682 -71.49 16.62 -55.50
CA ALA A 682 -70.32 15.78 -55.74
C ALA A 682 -69.15 16.11 -54.78
N PRO A 683 -68.81 17.40 -54.52
CA PRO A 683 -67.83 17.77 -53.50
C PRO A 683 -68.21 17.34 -52.09
N LEU A 684 -69.47 17.48 -51.68
CA LEU A 684 -69.90 17.07 -50.33
C LEU A 684 -69.80 15.55 -50.13
N ILE A 685 -70.22 14.76 -51.12
CA ILE A 685 -70.11 13.30 -51.08
C ILE A 685 -68.65 12.87 -51.11
N ALA A 686 -67.83 13.46 -51.99
CA ALA A 686 -66.40 13.17 -52.06
C ALA A 686 -65.68 13.55 -50.77
N LEU A 687 -66.05 14.65 -50.12
CA LEU A 687 -65.50 15.08 -48.83
C LEU A 687 -65.86 14.09 -47.72
N GLY A 688 -67.13 13.69 -47.63
CA GLY A 688 -67.59 12.70 -46.66
C GLY A 688 -66.89 11.35 -46.82
N GLN A 689 -66.73 10.88 -48.06
CA GLN A 689 -66.00 9.63 -48.35
C GLN A 689 -64.50 9.74 -48.02
N THR A 690 -63.89 10.90 -48.27
CA THR A 690 -62.46 11.12 -47.98
C THR A 690 -62.22 11.17 -46.47
N LEU A 691 -63.08 11.86 -45.71
CA LEU A 691 -63.00 11.91 -44.25
C LEU A 691 -63.21 10.53 -43.63
N TRP A 692 -64.21 9.77 -44.10
CA TRP A 692 -64.46 8.41 -43.60
C TRP A 692 -63.26 7.50 -43.83
N GLN A 693 -62.68 7.53 -45.05
CA GLN A 693 -61.53 6.70 -45.39
C GLN A 693 -60.22 7.13 -44.69
N MET A 694 -60.09 8.40 -44.30
CA MET A 694 -58.96 8.87 -43.48
C MET A 694 -59.11 8.56 -41.98
N MET A 695 -60.31 8.21 -41.51
CA MET A 695 -60.53 7.80 -40.11
C MET A 695 -60.24 6.31 -39.87
N ASP A 696 -60.23 5.49 -40.93
CA ASP A 696 -59.92 4.05 -40.88
C ASP A 696 -58.41 3.74 -41.06
N ILE A 697 -57.56 4.77 -41.23
CA ILE A 697 -56.08 4.70 -41.34
C ILE A 697 -55.48 5.33 -40.10
#